data_AF-A0A7I7QJN9-F1
#
_entry.id   AF-A0A7I7QJN9-F1
#
_cell.length_a   1.000
_cell.length_b   1.000
_cell.length_c   1.000
_cell.angle_alpha   90.00
_cell.angle_beta   90.00
_cell.angle_gamma   90.00
#
_symmetry.space_group_name_H-M   'P 1'
#
loop_
_entity.id
_entity.type
_entity.pdbx_description
1 polymer ?
#
loop_
_entity_poly.entity_id
_entity_poly.type
_entity_poly.pdbx_seq_one_letter_code
_entity_poly.pdbx_strand_id
1 'polypeptide(L)'
;MRRALLAVVLVAAVILGAAGCGSSGDQGGDPIASAGVLRVGTEGVYSPFSYHDPATGDLVGYDVDVAKAVGEKLGVKVEFVETPWDSIFAALEADRFDIVANEVTINPERQAKYDLSQPYSVGEGVIVTRADDDSIKSLADIKGKTAAENATSNWSDVARKAGANVEAVEGFTQAITLLNQGRVDVVINDSIAVYAYLAETGDTSVKIAGTVGEKSEQGFAARKDSGYLPELDRALGELRADGTLTEISQKYLKADATGAPAATPIREAGVLRVGTEGVYAPFSYHDPATGELVGYDVDVARAIGDKLGVPVEFVETPWDSIFAALEANRFDIVANEVTINPERQAKYDLSQPYSVGEGVIVTRADDDSIKSLADVKGKTAAENATSNWSEIARKAGANVESVEGFTQAITLLNQGRVDVVINDSIAVYAYLAETGDTSVKIAGTVGEKSEQGLAARKNSGYLPELNGALDELRADGTLTGISQKYLKADATGTSQTSAAPGSAQEAPQVRSASQLVIDNLWPLAKAALTMTIPLTIISFIVGLIIALAVALARLSSNLVLSNVARFYISIIRGTPLLVQLFIVFFALPEFGVKIDPFPAAVIAFSLNVGGYAAEIIRSAIQSIPKGQWEAAETIGLNYVGALRRIILPQAARVAVPPLSNTLISLVKDTSLASTILVTELLRQAQIVAAPTFEFFALYGTAAVYYWVICLVLSFGQSRVEHRLERYVAR
;
A
#
# COMPACT_ATOMS: atom_id res chain seq x y z
N MET A 1 -29.91 51.79 45.13
CA MET A 1 -30.84 51.45 46.23
C MET A 1 -32.27 51.81 45.83
N ARG A 2 -33.11 50.78 45.71
CA ARG A 2 -34.58 50.75 45.90
C ARG A 2 -35.51 51.65 45.04
N ARG A 3 -36.35 50.92 44.30
CA ARG A 3 -37.77 51.14 43.89
C ARG A 3 -37.93 51.41 42.40
N ALA A 4 -38.89 50.86 41.67
CA ALA A 4 -39.76 49.69 41.79
C ALA A 4 -40.44 49.54 40.41
N LEU A 5 -40.89 48.32 40.13
CA LEU A 5 -41.63 47.79 38.99
C LEU A 5 -42.66 48.68 38.23
N LEU A 6 -42.88 48.24 36.97
CA LEU A 6 -44.15 48.15 36.20
C LEU A 6 -44.73 49.43 35.60
N ALA A 7 -44.75 49.50 34.26
CA ALA A 7 -46.00 49.50 33.48
C ALA A 7 -45.72 49.46 31.97
N VAL A 8 -46.49 48.60 31.31
CA VAL A 8 -46.56 48.28 29.88
C VAL A 8 -47.25 49.42 29.10
N VAL A 9 -47.03 49.42 27.78
CA VAL A 9 -47.85 49.98 26.68
C VAL A 9 -47.22 51.18 25.97
N LEU A 10 -46.69 50.94 24.77
CA LEU A 10 -46.95 51.78 23.59
C LEU A 10 -46.51 51.04 22.31
N VAL A 11 -47.50 50.50 21.60
CA VAL A 11 -47.45 50.40 20.13
C VAL A 11 -48.09 51.69 19.61
N ALA A 12 -47.36 52.45 18.81
CA ALA A 12 -47.93 53.38 17.84
C ALA A 12 -46.93 53.59 16.71
N ALA A 13 -47.29 53.03 15.57
CA ALA A 13 -46.69 53.20 14.25
C ALA A 13 -46.72 54.65 13.77
N VAL A 14 -46.01 54.92 12.66
CA VAL A 14 -46.10 56.03 11.67
C VAL A 14 -44.65 56.39 11.26
N ILE A 15 -44.21 56.48 9.99
CA ILE A 15 -44.80 56.34 8.65
C ILE A 15 -43.68 56.72 7.65
N LEU A 16 -43.75 56.22 6.41
CA LEU A 16 -43.11 56.68 5.15
C LEU A 16 -41.58 56.93 5.15
N GLY A 17 -40.76 56.33 4.29
CA GLY A 17 -40.97 56.13 2.86
C GLY A 17 -40.22 57.21 2.07
N ALA A 18 -39.07 56.87 1.48
CA ALA A 18 -38.66 57.24 0.12
C ALA A 18 -37.19 56.84 -0.13
N ALA A 19 -36.99 56.28 -1.33
CA ALA A 19 -35.76 55.75 -1.89
C ALA A 19 -34.63 56.77 -2.06
N GLY A 20 -33.39 56.27 -2.04
CA GLY A 20 -32.19 57.00 -2.49
C GLY A 20 -30.99 56.06 -2.62
N CYS A 21 -30.55 55.86 -3.86
CA CYS A 21 -29.52 54.96 -4.38
C CYS A 21 -28.20 54.84 -3.58
N GLY A 22 -27.58 53.65 -3.62
CA GLY A 22 -26.17 53.51 -3.29
C GLY A 22 -25.64 52.06 -3.31
N SER A 23 -24.84 51.77 -4.33
CA SER A 23 -23.78 50.74 -4.40
C SER A 23 -24.14 49.26 -4.16
N SER A 24 -24.01 48.49 -5.24
CA SER A 24 -23.34 47.20 -5.24
C SER A 24 -22.08 47.27 -4.36
N GLY A 25 -22.16 46.69 -3.17
CA GLY A 25 -21.09 46.63 -2.19
C GLY A 25 -21.06 45.22 -1.60
N ASP A 26 -20.02 44.51 -1.99
CA ASP A 26 -19.47 43.34 -1.32
C ASP A 26 -19.52 43.50 0.21
N GLN A 27 -20.34 42.70 0.89
CA GLN A 27 -20.28 42.48 2.33
C GLN A 27 -20.45 40.98 2.58
N GLY A 28 -19.35 40.24 2.47
CA GLY A 28 -19.21 38.89 3.00
C GLY A 28 -19.20 38.89 4.53
N GLY A 29 -20.37 39.11 5.13
CA GLY A 29 -20.62 38.86 6.55
C GLY A 29 -21.50 37.62 6.72
N ASP A 30 -21.22 36.79 7.72
CA ASP A 30 -22.02 35.61 8.06
C ASP A 30 -23.48 36.03 8.38
N PRO A 31 -24.46 35.65 7.54
CA PRO A 31 -25.86 36.03 7.74
C PRO A 31 -26.50 35.37 8.98
N ILE A 32 -25.96 34.24 9.46
CA ILE A 32 -26.42 33.54 10.67
C ILE A 32 -25.90 34.27 11.92
N ALA A 33 -24.59 34.53 12.00
CA ALA A 33 -24.01 35.26 13.14
C ALA A 33 -24.55 36.69 13.26
N SER A 34 -24.89 37.32 12.13
CA SER A 34 -25.48 38.68 12.12
C SER A 34 -26.90 38.72 12.69
N ALA A 35 -27.66 37.62 12.59
CA ALA A 35 -29.02 37.51 13.12
C ALA A 35 -29.05 37.17 14.61
N GLY A 36 -28.05 36.43 15.12
CA GLY A 36 -27.95 35.98 16.52
C GLY A 36 -28.97 34.93 16.94
N VAL A 37 -29.93 34.61 16.06
CA VAL A 37 -30.97 33.58 16.23
C VAL A 37 -31.11 32.82 14.90
N LEU A 38 -31.14 31.49 14.96
CA LEU A 38 -31.44 30.60 13.84
C LEU A 38 -32.86 30.03 14.03
N ARG A 39 -33.81 30.44 13.19
CA ARG A 39 -35.19 29.93 13.22
C ARG A 39 -35.26 28.62 12.44
N VAL A 40 -35.69 27.54 13.07
CA VAL A 40 -35.70 26.19 12.49
C VAL A 40 -37.13 25.68 12.36
N GLY A 41 -37.60 25.46 11.13
CA GLY A 41 -38.86 24.78 10.86
C GLY A 41 -38.75 23.28 11.10
N THR A 42 -39.68 22.70 11.84
CA THR A 42 -39.75 21.26 12.12
C THR A 42 -41.21 20.85 12.40
N GLU A 43 -41.55 19.56 12.45
CA GLU A 43 -42.96 19.13 12.60
C GLU A 43 -43.45 18.95 14.04
N GLY A 44 -42.58 18.49 14.95
CA GLY A 44 -42.96 18.20 16.35
C GLY A 44 -43.81 16.94 16.54
N VAL A 45 -44.07 16.16 15.48
CA VAL A 45 -44.88 14.91 15.55
C VAL A 45 -44.20 13.69 14.90
N TYR A 46 -42.94 13.80 14.50
CA TYR A 46 -42.18 12.77 13.80
C TYR A 46 -41.10 12.13 14.70
N SER A 47 -41.47 11.15 15.53
CA SER A 47 -40.50 10.41 16.37
C SER A 47 -39.60 9.48 15.52
N PRO A 48 -38.29 9.36 15.82
CA PRO A 48 -37.52 10.00 16.91
C PRO A 48 -36.85 11.33 16.52
N PHE A 49 -37.25 11.94 15.40
CA PHE A 49 -36.58 13.04 14.71
C PHE A 49 -36.96 14.41 15.27
N SER A 50 -38.26 14.67 15.40
CA SER A 50 -38.83 15.88 15.98
C SER A 50 -40.19 15.57 16.57
N TYR A 51 -40.28 15.45 17.90
CA TYR A 51 -41.49 15.07 18.62
C TYR A 51 -41.55 15.69 20.02
N HIS A 52 -42.74 15.70 20.63
CA HIS A 52 -42.86 16.09 22.03
C HIS A 52 -42.65 14.90 22.96
N ASP A 53 -41.73 15.04 23.91
CA ASP A 53 -41.48 14.05 24.95
C ASP A 53 -42.78 13.83 25.75
N PRO A 54 -43.32 12.60 25.83
CA PRO A 54 -44.61 12.35 26.48
C PRO A 54 -44.63 12.65 28.00
N ALA A 55 -43.48 12.67 28.67
CA ALA A 55 -43.36 12.91 30.10
C ALA A 55 -43.23 14.40 30.44
N THR A 56 -42.57 15.18 29.60
CA THR A 56 -42.26 16.60 29.86
C THR A 56 -43.07 17.57 28.99
N GLY A 57 -43.48 17.13 27.80
CA GLY A 57 -44.11 17.96 26.78
C GLY A 57 -43.12 18.81 25.97
N ASP A 58 -41.81 18.68 26.22
CA ASP A 58 -40.78 19.46 25.53
C ASP A 58 -40.52 18.92 24.11
N LEU A 59 -40.21 19.82 23.18
CA LEU A 59 -39.79 19.44 21.82
C LEU A 59 -38.38 18.84 21.87
N VAL A 60 -38.28 17.56 21.48
CA VAL A 60 -37.06 16.75 21.49
C VAL A 60 -36.95 15.96 20.18
N GLY A 61 -35.78 15.39 19.94
CA GLY A 61 -35.56 14.48 18.82
C GLY A 61 -34.19 14.66 18.19
N TYR A 62 -33.88 13.78 17.25
CA TYR A 62 -32.61 13.77 16.53
C TYR A 62 -32.35 15.11 15.81
N ASP A 63 -33.24 15.55 14.91
CA ASP A 63 -33.12 16.83 14.19
C ASP A 63 -33.08 18.03 15.13
N VAL A 64 -33.83 17.95 16.24
CA VAL A 64 -33.88 19.00 17.26
C VAL A 64 -32.51 19.14 17.95
N ASP A 65 -31.88 18.04 18.33
CA ASP A 65 -30.58 18.06 18.99
C ASP A 65 -29.44 18.37 18.01
N VAL A 66 -29.51 17.89 16.76
CA VAL A 66 -28.55 18.28 15.70
C VAL A 66 -28.63 19.79 15.42
N ALA A 67 -29.84 20.35 15.27
CA ALA A 67 -30.02 21.79 15.05
C ALA A 67 -29.52 22.63 16.24
N LYS A 68 -29.76 22.18 17.50
CA LYS A 68 -29.21 22.83 18.70
C LYS A 68 -27.68 22.80 18.72
N ALA A 69 -27.07 21.65 18.45
CA ALA A 69 -25.61 21.50 18.41
C ALA A 69 -24.98 22.40 17.35
N VAL A 70 -25.60 22.51 16.16
CA VAL A 70 -25.18 23.44 15.11
C VAL A 70 -25.31 24.90 15.57
N GLY A 71 -26.41 25.27 16.20
CA GLY A 71 -26.58 26.61 16.77
C GLY A 71 -25.52 26.96 17.82
N GLU A 72 -25.19 26.02 18.71
CA GLU A 72 -24.11 26.17 19.69
C GLU A 72 -22.74 26.37 19.01
N LYS A 73 -22.44 25.57 17.97
CA LYS A 73 -21.19 25.68 17.20
C LYS A 73 -21.07 27.02 16.47
N LEU A 74 -22.20 27.55 15.99
CA LEU A 74 -22.30 28.84 15.33
C LEU A 74 -22.42 30.02 16.31
N GLY A 75 -22.57 29.76 17.62
CA GLY A 75 -22.71 30.79 18.64
C GLY A 75 -24.05 31.55 18.58
N VAL A 76 -25.11 30.93 18.06
CA VAL A 76 -26.45 31.52 17.91
C VAL A 76 -27.50 30.76 18.70
N LYS A 77 -28.60 31.45 19.06
CA LYS A 77 -29.76 30.80 19.70
C LYS A 77 -30.61 30.08 18.65
N VAL A 78 -31.05 28.86 18.92
CA VAL A 78 -31.99 28.14 18.04
C VAL A 78 -33.43 28.35 18.51
N GLU A 79 -34.33 28.72 17.59
CA GLU A 79 -35.77 28.84 17.85
C GLU A 79 -36.56 27.94 16.88
N PHE A 80 -37.27 26.96 17.42
CA PHE A 80 -38.07 26.05 16.61
C PHE A 80 -39.44 26.64 16.26
N VAL A 81 -39.87 26.44 15.02
CA VAL A 81 -41.18 26.85 14.50
C VAL A 81 -41.90 25.61 13.99
N GLU A 82 -42.72 25.01 14.84
CA GLU A 82 -43.51 23.83 14.50
C GLU A 82 -44.47 24.14 13.32
N THR A 83 -44.34 23.38 12.24
CA THR A 83 -45.09 23.56 11.00
C THR A 83 -45.37 22.21 10.36
N PRO A 84 -46.64 21.89 9.99
CA PRO A 84 -46.96 20.63 9.32
C PRO A 84 -46.18 20.44 8.03
N TRP A 85 -45.71 19.23 7.75
CA TRP A 85 -44.90 18.89 6.55
C TRP A 85 -45.46 19.46 5.25
N ASP A 86 -46.76 19.30 5.00
CA ASP A 86 -47.43 19.76 3.77
C ASP A 86 -47.30 21.27 3.51
N SER A 87 -46.96 22.05 4.54
CA SER A 87 -46.80 23.51 4.47
C SER A 87 -45.39 24.01 4.78
N ILE A 88 -44.46 23.12 5.16
CA ILE A 88 -43.16 23.51 5.72
C ILE A 88 -42.28 24.23 4.68
N PHE A 89 -42.26 23.74 3.44
CA PHE A 89 -41.50 24.39 2.36
C PHE A 89 -42.13 25.72 1.91
N ALA A 90 -43.47 25.80 1.89
CA ALA A 90 -44.15 27.07 1.62
C ALA A 90 -43.88 28.10 2.74
N ALA A 91 -43.78 27.65 3.99
CA ALA A 91 -43.40 28.51 5.12
C ALA A 91 -41.92 28.91 5.07
N LEU A 92 -41.03 28.05 4.58
CA LEU A 92 -39.62 28.36 4.31
C LEU A 92 -39.49 29.46 3.24
N GLU A 93 -40.23 29.33 2.14
CA GLU A 93 -40.31 30.33 1.06
C GLU A 93 -40.89 31.66 1.55
N ALA A 94 -41.87 31.61 2.46
CA ALA A 94 -42.48 32.79 3.08
C ALA A 94 -41.64 33.43 4.20
N ASP A 95 -40.39 32.99 4.40
CA ASP A 95 -39.44 33.49 5.41
C ASP A 95 -39.96 33.44 6.86
N ARG A 96 -40.79 32.43 7.17
CA ARG A 96 -41.24 32.18 8.54
C ARG A 96 -40.13 31.63 9.44
N PHE A 97 -39.17 30.93 8.85
CA PHE A 97 -37.97 30.43 9.48
C PHE A 97 -36.82 30.36 8.46
N ASP A 98 -35.61 30.11 8.95
CA ASP A 98 -34.35 30.22 8.22
C ASP A 98 -33.98 28.91 7.52
N ILE A 99 -34.13 27.79 8.22
CA ILE A 99 -33.88 26.45 7.71
C ILE A 99 -34.99 25.48 8.11
N VAL A 100 -35.09 24.34 7.42
CA VAL A 100 -35.88 23.17 7.83
C VAL A 100 -34.95 22.09 8.36
N ALA A 101 -35.27 21.54 9.53
CA ALA A 101 -34.63 20.37 10.15
C ALA A 101 -35.72 19.35 10.51
N ASN A 102 -35.95 18.40 9.61
CA ASN A 102 -37.02 17.40 9.72
C ASN A 102 -36.81 16.25 8.72
N GLU A 103 -35.61 15.65 8.73
CA GLU A 103 -35.16 14.59 7.81
C GLU A 103 -35.44 14.97 6.33
N VAL A 104 -34.95 16.13 5.90
CA VAL A 104 -35.17 16.57 4.52
C VAL A 104 -34.24 15.82 3.58
N THR A 105 -34.82 14.87 2.85
CA THR A 105 -34.08 14.08 1.86
C THR A 105 -33.45 14.95 0.79
N ILE A 106 -32.15 14.78 0.61
CA ILE A 106 -31.33 15.38 -0.43
C ILE A 106 -31.63 14.66 -1.74
N ASN A 107 -32.26 15.37 -2.67
CA ASN A 107 -32.54 14.84 -4.00
C ASN A 107 -32.46 15.94 -5.06
N PRO A 108 -32.27 15.59 -6.35
CA PRO A 108 -32.09 16.56 -7.43
C PRO A 108 -33.26 17.55 -7.57
N GLU A 109 -34.50 17.11 -7.31
CA GLU A 109 -35.68 17.95 -7.43
C GLU A 109 -35.72 19.05 -6.36
N ARG A 110 -35.28 18.74 -5.13
CA ARG A 110 -35.17 19.71 -4.02
C ARG A 110 -33.94 20.60 -4.16
N GLN A 111 -32.79 20.05 -4.55
CA GLN A 111 -31.56 20.82 -4.81
C GLN A 111 -31.76 21.89 -5.90
N ALA A 112 -32.66 21.64 -6.85
CA ALA A 112 -33.02 22.63 -7.87
C ALA A 112 -33.81 23.83 -7.31
N LYS A 113 -34.47 23.70 -6.14
CA LYS A 113 -35.34 24.73 -5.55
C LYS A 113 -34.79 25.33 -4.26
N TYR A 114 -34.02 24.57 -3.50
CA TYR A 114 -33.52 24.89 -2.17
C TYR A 114 -32.03 24.60 -2.11
N ASP A 115 -31.35 25.31 -1.22
CA ASP A 115 -29.98 24.94 -0.86
C ASP A 115 -30.05 23.88 0.25
N LEU A 116 -29.36 22.75 0.07
CA LEU A 116 -29.36 21.63 1.00
C LEU A 116 -27.96 21.42 1.59
N SER A 117 -27.86 21.19 2.90
CA SER A 117 -26.58 20.98 3.59
C SER A 117 -25.95 19.65 3.23
N GLN A 118 -24.69 19.47 3.63
CA GLN A 118 -24.13 18.14 3.82
C GLN A 118 -25.07 17.29 4.68
N PRO A 119 -25.17 15.98 4.42
CA PRO A 119 -26.09 15.13 5.14
C PRO A 119 -25.69 15.01 6.60
N TYR A 120 -26.60 15.26 7.53
CA TYR A 120 -26.39 14.98 8.94
C TYR A 120 -26.84 13.56 9.33
N SER A 121 -27.72 12.94 8.54
CA SER A 121 -28.06 11.52 8.60
C SER A 121 -28.06 10.87 7.21
N VAL A 122 -27.70 9.59 7.16
CA VAL A 122 -27.62 8.75 5.96
C VAL A 122 -28.23 7.40 6.29
N GLY A 123 -29.39 7.13 5.70
CA GLY A 123 -30.08 5.86 5.75
C GLY A 123 -30.13 5.20 4.37
N GLU A 124 -31.06 4.27 4.22
CA GLU A 124 -31.47 3.70 2.94
C GLU A 124 -32.99 3.64 2.89
N GLY A 125 -33.58 3.78 1.70
CA GLY A 125 -35.01 3.53 1.55
C GLY A 125 -35.32 2.06 1.78
N VAL A 126 -36.28 1.75 2.66
CA VAL A 126 -36.70 0.39 2.97
C VAL A 126 -38.18 0.18 2.68
N ILE A 127 -38.49 -1.07 2.34
CA ILE A 127 -39.83 -1.56 2.08
C ILE A 127 -40.28 -2.33 3.33
N VAL A 128 -41.33 -1.85 3.99
CA VAL A 128 -41.89 -2.44 5.20
C VAL A 128 -43.18 -3.17 4.87
N THR A 129 -43.26 -4.43 5.30
CA THR A 129 -44.46 -5.28 5.14
C THR A 129 -44.86 -5.87 6.48
N ARG A 130 -46.02 -6.53 6.55
CA ARG A 130 -46.34 -7.38 7.70
C ARG A 130 -45.31 -8.51 7.81
N ALA A 131 -45.00 -8.92 9.04
CA ALA A 131 -44.00 -9.93 9.31
C ALA A 131 -44.30 -11.27 8.61
N ASP A 132 -45.59 -11.59 8.41
CA ASP A 132 -46.08 -12.80 7.73
C ASP A 132 -46.17 -12.69 6.21
N ASP A 133 -45.87 -11.53 5.61
CA ASP A 133 -45.91 -11.32 4.16
C ASP A 133 -44.51 -11.43 3.55
N ASP A 134 -44.24 -12.53 2.84
CA ASP A 134 -43.00 -12.77 2.08
C ASP A 134 -43.14 -12.51 0.57
N SER A 135 -44.28 -11.98 0.12
CA SER A 135 -44.58 -11.79 -1.30
C SER A 135 -43.96 -10.53 -1.91
N ILE A 136 -43.56 -9.56 -1.08
CA ILE A 136 -42.96 -8.28 -1.50
C ILE A 136 -41.52 -8.25 -0.97
N LYS A 137 -40.53 -8.14 -1.87
CA LYS A 137 -39.09 -8.09 -1.50
C LYS A 137 -38.34 -6.96 -2.18
N SER A 138 -38.96 -6.31 -3.15
CA SER A 138 -38.35 -5.27 -3.98
C SER A 138 -39.42 -4.30 -4.47
N LEU A 139 -38.98 -3.15 -5.00
CA LEU A 139 -39.89 -2.18 -5.63
C LEU A 139 -40.67 -2.78 -6.82
N ALA A 140 -40.16 -3.82 -7.47
CA ALA A 140 -40.87 -4.46 -8.57
C ALA A 140 -42.15 -5.19 -8.09
N ASP A 141 -42.16 -5.65 -6.83
CA ASP A 141 -43.23 -6.48 -6.27
C ASP A 141 -44.43 -5.66 -5.76
N ILE A 142 -44.27 -4.34 -5.62
CA ILE A 142 -45.32 -3.44 -5.14
C ILE A 142 -46.25 -2.93 -6.24
N LYS A 143 -46.03 -3.34 -7.50
CA LYS A 143 -46.88 -2.95 -8.63
C LYS A 143 -48.31 -3.46 -8.43
N GLY A 144 -49.27 -2.53 -8.41
CA GLY A 144 -50.69 -2.81 -8.18
C GLY A 144 -51.07 -3.07 -6.72
N LYS A 145 -50.10 -2.98 -5.78
CA LYS A 145 -50.33 -3.05 -4.33
C LYS A 145 -50.75 -1.69 -3.77
N THR A 146 -51.25 -1.65 -2.55
CA THR A 146 -51.59 -0.41 -1.84
C THR A 146 -50.48 -0.02 -0.87
N ALA A 147 -49.91 1.17 -1.03
CA ALA A 147 -48.88 1.72 -0.15
C ALA A 147 -49.48 2.83 0.72
N ALA A 148 -49.21 2.85 2.04
CA ALA A 148 -49.60 3.98 2.89
C ALA A 148 -48.44 4.97 3.02
N GLU A 149 -48.59 6.16 2.44
CA GLU A 149 -47.55 7.20 2.42
C GLU A 149 -48.14 8.58 2.72
N ASN A 150 -47.34 9.51 3.24
CA ASN A 150 -47.73 10.92 3.19
C ASN A 150 -47.75 11.38 1.72
N ALA A 151 -48.85 12.00 1.28
CA ALA A 151 -49.15 12.28 -0.13
C ALA A 151 -48.10 13.15 -0.86
N THR A 152 -47.35 13.96 -0.10
CA THR A 152 -46.33 14.89 -0.58
C THR A 152 -44.90 14.43 -0.29
N SER A 153 -44.72 13.27 0.34
CA SER A 153 -43.41 12.67 0.59
C SER A 153 -42.74 12.16 -0.70
N ASN A 154 -41.41 12.14 -0.71
CA ASN A 154 -40.63 11.48 -1.77
C ASN A 154 -40.93 9.98 -1.86
N TRP A 155 -41.23 9.32 -0.73
CA TRP A 155 -41.61 7.90 -0.70
C TRP A 155 -42.94 7.64 -1.41
N SER A 156 -43.88 8.58 -1.36
CA SER A 156 -45.09 8.51 -2.18
C SER A 156 -44.78 8.52 -3.67
N ASP A 157 -43.77 9.26 -4.12
CA ASP A 157 -43.40 9.28 -5.54
C ASP A 157 -42.63 8.02 -5.95
N VAL A 158 -41.79 7.47 -5.08
CA VAL A 158 -41.16 6.16 -5.26
C VAL A 158 -42.23 5.07 -5.42
N ALA A 159 -43.22 5.03 -4.52
CA ALA A 159 -44.32 4.07 -4.57
C ALA A 159 -45.15 4.22 -5.86
N ARG A 160 -45.50 5.46 -6.26
CA ARG A 160 -46.23 5.73 -7.52
C ARG A 160 -45.43 5.33 -8.75
N LYS A 161 -44.14 5.66 -8.82
CA LYS A 161 -43.24 5.30 -9.93
C LYS A 161 -43.09 3.78 -10.05
N ALA A 162 -43.11 3.06 -8.92
CA ALA A 162 -43.12 1.59 -8.88
C ALA A 162 -44.50 0.97 -9.23
N GLY A 163 -45.54 1.79 -9.38
CA GLY A 163 -46.87 1.37 -9.81
C GLY A 163 -47.80 0.93 -8.68
N ALA A 164 -47.53 1.32 -7.42
CA ALA A 164 -48.44 1.12 -6.30
C ALA A 164 -49.56 2.18 -6.25
N ASN A 165 -50.70 1.82 -5.67
CA ASN A 165 -51.78 2.75 -5.32
C ASN A 165 -51.45 3.37 -3.95
N VAL A 166 -51.25 4.68 -3.87
CA VAL A 166 -50.92 5.35 -2.59
C VAL A 166 -52.19 5.74 -1.83
N GLU A 167 -52.37 5.18 -0.63
CA GLU A 167 -53.33 5.64 0.39
C GLU A 167 -52.65 6.72 1.24
N ALA A 168 -53.14 7.96 1.13
CA ALA A 168 -52.57 9.10 1.82
C ALA A 168 -52.80 9.01 3.34
N VAL A 169 -51.74 9.15 4.12
CA VAL A 169 -51.77 9.23 5.60
C VAL A 169 -51.06 10.49 6.09
N GLU A 170 -51.34 10.90 7.32
CA GLU A 170 -50.73 12.10 7.91
C GLU A 170 -49.27 11.84 8.35
N GLY A 171 -48.94 10.62 8.80
CA GLY A 171 -47.59 10.29 9.25
C GLY A 171 -47.28 8.79 9.37
N PHE A 172 -46.02 8.47 9.65
CA PHE A 172 -45.49 7.10 9.60
C PHE A 172 -46.19 6.13 10.56
N THR A 173 -46.47 6.51 11.80
CA THR A 173 -47.15 5.64 12.77
C THR A 173 -48.56 5.25 12.31
N GLN A 174 -49.26 6.16 11.62
CA GLN A 174 -50.56 5.87 11.01
C GLN A 174 -50.39 4.86 9.85
N ALA A 175 -49.35 5.01 9.03
CA ALA A 175 -49.02 4.06 7.95
C ALA A 175 -48.82 2.63 8.50
N ILE A 176 -48.01 2.48 9.55
CA ILE A 176 -47.77 1.18 10.21
C ILE A 176 -49.06 0.62 10.82
N THR A 177 -49.91 1.47 11.41
CA THR A 177 -51.22 1.05 11.93
C THR A 177 -52.11 0.47 10.83
N LEU A 178 -52.16 1.09 9.65
CA LEU A 178 -52.94 0.59 8.52
C LEU A 178 -52.33 -0.71 7.95
N LEU A 179 -51.01 -0.82 7.92
CA LEU A 179 -50.29 -2.02 7.47
C LEU A 179 -50.61 -3.22 8.37
N ASN A 180 -50.56 -3.02 9.69
CA ASN A 180 -50.92 -4.01 10.71
C ASN A 180 -52.40 -4.42 10.65
N GLN A 181 -53.30 -3.50 10.28
CA GLN A 181 -54.72 -3.79 10.07
C GLN A 181 -55.02 -4.54 8.76
N GLY A 182 -54.03 -4.77 7.90
CA GLY A 182 -54.24 -5.37 6.59
C GLY A 182 -54.94 -4.45 5.59
N ARG A 183 -55.01 -3.15 5.86
CA ARG A 183 -55.66 -2.16 4.98
C ARG A 183 -54.76 -1.73 3.83
N VAL A 184 -53.45 -1.75 4.04
CA VAL A 184 -52.43 -1.56 3.01
C VAL A 184 -51.48 -2.75 2.97
N ASP A 185 -50.77 -2.89 1.86
CA ASP A 185 -49.84 -4.00 1.60
C ASP A 185 -48.40 -3.64 2.02
N VAL A 186 -48.04 -2.35 1.94
CA VAL A 186 -46.65 -1.91 2.09
C VAL A 186 -46.56 -0.48 2.62
N VAL A 187 -45.45 -0.16 3.28
CA VAL A 187 -45.02 1.20 3.62
C VAL A 187 -43.56 1.34 3.18
N ILE A 188 -43.19 2.44 2.54
CA ILE A 188 -41.82 2.77 2.15
C ILE A 188 -41.36 3.91 3.04
N ASN A 189 -40.20 3.76 3.68
CA ASN A 189 -39.66 4.83 4.50
C ASN A 189 -38.14 4.75 4.58
N ASP A 190 -37.51 5.71 5.27
CA ASP A 190 -36.10 5.66 5.62
C ASP A 190 -35.84 4.54 6.64
N SER A 191 -34.78 3.76 6.44
CA SER A 191 -34.38 2.64 7.32
C SER A 191 -34.20 3.09 8.76
N ILE A 192 -33.69 4.30 8.98
CA ILE A 192 -33.46 4.88 10.30
C ILE A 192 -34.78 5.02 11.06
N ALA A 193 -35.82 5.54 10.39
CA ALA A 193 -37.16 5.72 10.97
C ALA A 193 -37.78 4.37 11.36
N VAL A 194 -37.60 3.36 10.51
CA VAL A 194 -38.15 2.01 10.73
C VAL A 194 -37.42 1.30 11.87
N TYR A 195 -36.09 1.34 11.91
CA TYR A 195 -35.31 0.74 13.00
C TYR A 195 -35.60 1.40 14.34
N ALA A 196 -35.72 2.73 14.37
CA ALA A 196 -36.08 3.46 15.58
C ALA A 196 -37.48 3.06 16.08
N TYR A 197 -38.48 3.00 15.20
CA TYR A 197 -39.82 2.54 15.55
C TYR A 197 -39.82 1.12 16.12
N LEU A 198 -39.15 0.17 15.46
CA LEU A 198 -39.08 -1.22 15.91
C LEU A 198 -38.38 -1.34 17.27
N ALA A 199 -37.32 -0.57 17.49
CA ALA A 199 -36.58 -0.56 18.75
C ALA A 199 -37.38 0.09 19.90
N GLU A 200 -38.12 1.16 19.62
CA GLU A 200 -38.92 1.89 20.61
C GLU A 200 -40.18 1.11 21.01
N THR A 201 -40.88 0.55 20.03
CA THR A 201 -42.19 -0.10 20.25
C THR A 201 -42.06 -1.59 20.57
N GLY A 202 -40.97 -2.23 20.15
CA GLY A 202 -40.84 -3.69 20.16
C GLY A 202 -41.84 -4.38 19.23
N ASP A 203 -42.37 -3.66 18.23
CA ASP A 203 -43.36 -4.20 17.29
C ASP A 203 -42.75 -5.32 16.43
N THR A 204 -43.28 -6.54 16.60
CA THR A 204 -42.87 -7.71 15.82
C THR A 204 -43.85 -8.07 14.70
N SER A 205 -44.93 -7.30 14.47
CA SER A 205 -45.93 -7.60 13.45
C SER A 205 -45.59 -7.03 12.07
N VAL A 206 -44.55 -6.20 11.96
CA VAL A 206 -43.99 -5.72 10.69
C VAL A 206 -42.51 -6.10 10.55
N LYS A 207 -42.00 -6.11 9.32
CA LYS A 207 -40.59 -6.36 9.01
C LYS A 207 -40.12 -5.48 7.86
N ILE A 208 -38.82 -5.23 7.79
CA ILE A 208 -38.17 -4.75 6.56
C ILE A 208 -38.06 -5.93 5.61
N ALA A 209 -38.72 -5.83 4.46
CA ALA A 209 -38.82 -6.88 3.46
C ALA A 209 -37.83 -6.71 2.30
N GLY A 210 -37.29 -5.50 2.12
CA GLY A 210 -36.28 -5.18 1.10
C GLY A 210 -35.85 -3.72 1.13
N THR A 211 -34.90 -3.37 0.26
CA THR A 211 -34.39 -2.00 0.10
C THR A 211 -34.80 -1.41 -1.24
N VAL A 212 -34.82 -0.07 -1.31
CA VAL A 212 -35.15 0.73 -2.50
C VAL A 212 -33.92 0.92 -3.39
N GLY A 213 -32.71 0.65 -2.87
CA GLY A 213 -31.46 0.55 -3.63
C GLY A 213 -30.59 1.81 -3.69
N GLU A 214 -31.11 2.96 -3.24
CA GLU A 214 -30.37 4.22 -3.17
C GLU A 214 -30.16 4.66 -1.71
N LYS A 215 -29.01 5.30 -1.45
CA LYS A 215 -28.76 5.97 -0.16
C LYS A 215 -29.79 7.07 0.04
N SER A 216 -30.26 7.19 1.27
CA SER A 216 -31.24 8.19 1.68
C SER A 216 -30.51 9.20 2.57
N GLU A 217 -30.04 10.29 1.97
CA GLU A 217 -29.25 11.32 2.65
C GLU A 217 -30.17 12.46 3.11
N GLN A 218 -30.04 12.90 4.36
CA GLN A 218 -30.91 13.95 4.94
C GLN A 218 -30.07 15.14 5.38
N GLY A 219 -30.49 16.34 5.00
CA GLY A 219 -29.78 17.58 5.30
C GLY A 219 -30.73 18.70 5.72
N PHE A 220 -30.19 19.83 6.15
CA PHE A 220 -30.97 21.05 6.34
C PHE A 220 -31.36 21.63 5.00
N ALA A 221 -32.58 22.15 4.89
CA ALA A 221 -33.01 22.90 3.72
C ALA A 221 -33.12 24.40 4.04
N ALA A 222 -32.44 25.23 3.24
CA ALA A 222 -32.55 26.68 3.29
C ALA A 222 -33.13 27.21 1.97
N ARG A 223 -33.61 28.46 1.98
CA ARG A 223 -33.96 29.16 0.74
C ARG A 223 -32.71 29.25 -0.15
N LYS A 224 -32.94 29.12 -1.46
CA LYS A 224 -31.89 29.26 -2.48
C LYS A 224 -31.15 30.60 -2.32
N ASP A 225 -29.84 30.54 -2.36
CA ASP A 225 -28.90 31.66 -2.31
C ASP A 225 -29.00 32.48 -1.01
N SER A 226 -29.44 31.85 0.09
CA SER A 226 -29.56 32.47 1.43
C SER A 226 -28.22 32.73 2.12
N GLY A 227 -27.15 32.06 1.67
CA GLY A 227 -25.82 32.16 2.28
C GLY A 227 -25.64 31.35 3.58
N TYR A 228 -26.65 30.59 4.02
CA TYR A 228 -26.58 29.80 5.25
C TYR A 228 -25.70 28.55 5.15
N LEU A 229 -25.60 27.96 3.96
CA LEU A 229 -25.00 26.64 3.77
C LEU A 229 -23.52 26.54 4.13
N PRO A 230 -22.64 27.48 3.73
CA PRO A 230 -21.22 27.38 4.08
C PRO A 230 -20.98 27.25 5.59
N GLU A 231 -21.75 27.98 6.40
CA GLU A 231 -21.63 27.94 7.86
C GLU A 231 -22.29 26.70 8.46
N LEU A 232 -23.46 26.29 7.94
CA LEU A 232 -24.11 25.04 8.37
C LEU A 232 -23.24 23.82 8.06
N ASP A 233 -22.64 23.76 6.87
CA ASP A 233 -21.76 22.66 6.45
C ASP A 233 -20.46 22.65 7.25
N ARG A 234 -19.89 23.83 7.54
CA ARG A 234 -18.73 23.95 8.44
C ARG A 234 -19.06 23.42 9.83
N ALA A 235 -20.17 23.85 10.42
CA ALA A 235 -20.59 23.39 11.75
C ALA A 235 -20.87 21.88 11.77
N LEU A 236 -21.57 21.35 10.77
CA LEU A 236 -21.81 19.91 10.61
C LEU A 236 -20.49 19.14 10.45
N GLY A 237 -19.55 19.64 9.66
CA GLY A 237 -18.22 19.05 9.52
C GLY A 237 -17.45 18.98 10.84
N GLU A 238 -17.45 20.07 11.61
CA GLU A 238 -16.79 20.12 12.92
C GLU A 238 -17.46 19.20 13.96
N LEU A 239 -18.80 19.16 14.01
CA LEU A 239 -19.57 18.29 14.90
C LEU A 239 -19.45 16.80 14.52
N ARG A 240 -19.22 16.52 13.24
CA ARG A 240 -18.90 15.16 12.76
C ARG A 240 -17.49 14.77 13.20
N ALA A 241 -16.53 15.68 13.09
CA ALA A 241 -15.13 15.44 13.44
C ALA A 241 -14.91 15.27 14.96
N ASP A 242 -15.67 15.99 15.79
CA ASP A 242 -15.57 15.90 17.26
C ASP A 242 -16.44 14.79 17.88
N GLY A 243 -17.20 14.04 17.06
CA GLY A 243 -18.02 12.90 17.49
C GLY A 243 -19.40 13.27 18.04
N THR A 244 -19.73 14.56 18.15
CA THR A 244 -21.02 15.02 18.69
C THR A 244 -22.20 14.48 17.87
N LEU A 245 -22.10 14.47 16.53
CA LEU A 245 -23.17 13.91 15.69
C LEU A 245 -23.37 12.40 15.95
N THR A 246 -22.29 11.65 16.18
CA THR A 246 -22.35 10.21 16.48
C THR A 246 -23.03 9.97 17.83
N GLU A 247 -22.74 10.78 18.85
CA GLU A 247 -23.40 10.69 20.17
C GLU A 247 -24.90 10.97 20.07
N ILE A 248 -25.30 12.01 19.33
CA ILE A 248 -26.71 12.34 19.09
C ILE A 248 -27.40 11.21 18.31
N SER A 249 -26.73 10.66 17.29
CA SER A 249 -27.24 9.52 16.51
C SER A 249 -27.46 8.29 17.38
N GLN A 250 -26.50 7.92 18.22
CA GLN A 250 -26.64 6.77 19.11
C GLN A 250 -27.72 6.98 20.18
N LYS A 251 -27.91 8.21 20.66
CA LYS A 251 -28.95 8.56 21.63
C LYS A 251 -30.34 8.24 21.10
N TYR A 252 -30.66 8.68 19.89
CA TYR A 252 -32.01 8.58 19.32
C TYR A 252 -32.22 7.36 18.42
N LEU A 253 -31.23 7.02 17.59
CA LEU A 253 -31.37 6.04 16.50
C LEU A 253 -30.79 4.67 16.88
N LYS A 254 -30.08 4.59 18.02
CA LYS A 254 -29.37 3.38 18.49
C LYS A 254 -28.35 2.82 17.49
N ALA A 255 -27.97 3.64 16.50
CA ALA A 255 -27.00 3.36 15.45
C ALA A 255 -26.26 4.66 15.10
N ASP A 256 -25.09 4.56 14.47
CA ASP A 256 -24.44 5.71 13.84
C ASP A 256 -24.99 5.88 12.42
N ALA A 257 -25.86 6.86 12.25
CA ALA A 257 -26.49 7.22 11.01
C ALA A 257 -25.85 8.46 10.39
N THR A 258 -24.75 8.99 10.92
CA THR A 258 -24.22 10.31 10.53
C THR A 258 -23.59 10.39 9.14
N GLY A 259 -23.63 9.29 8.38
CA GLY A 259 -22.87 9.12 7.16
C GLY A 259 -21.36 8.97 7.37
N ALA A 260 -20.88 8.96 8.63
CA ALA A 260 -19.53 8.50 8.92
C ALA A 260 -19.43 7.03 8.46
N PRO A 261 -18.45 6.66 7.62
CA PRO A 261 -18.31 5.28 7.19
C PRO A 261 -18.13 4.42 8.43
N ALA A 262 -18.85 3.28 8.45
CA ALA A 262 -18.72 2.26 9.48
C ALA A 262 -17.24 2.04 9.81
N ALA A 263 -16.90 1.81 11.08
CA ALA A 263 -15.53 1.50 11.49
C ALA A 263 -14.96 0.39 10.58
N THR A 264 -14.08 0.79 9.66
CA THR A 264 -13.41 -0.12 8.73
C THR A 264 -12.06 -0.48 9.31
N PRO A 265 -11.49 -1.65 8.98
CA PRO A 265 -10.18 -2.04 9.49
C PRO A 265 -9.07 -1.00 9.25
N ILE A 266 -9.13 -0.23 8.15
CA ILE A 266 -8.14 0.82 7.85
C ILE A 266 -8.36 2.05 8.75
N ARG A 267 -9.61 2.50 8.91
CA ARG A 267 -9.94 3.66 9.76
C ARG A 267 -9.77 3.36 11.25
N GLU A 268 -10.07 2.13 11.68
CA GLU A 268 -9.80 1.64 13.04
C GLU A 268 -8.30 1.62 13.35
N ALA A 269 -7.45 1.26 12.38
CA ALA A 269 -6.00 1.29 12.55
C ALA A 269 -5.45 2.71 12.68
N GLY A 270 -6.14 3.72 12.15
CA GLY A 270 -5.75 5.14 12.21
C GLY A 270 -4.50 5.50 11.40
N VAL A 271 -3.94 4.55 10.65
CA VAL A 271 -2.79 4.70 9.74
C VAL A 271 -2.85 3.60 8.69
N LEU A 272 -2.52 3.93 7.44
CA LEU A 272 -2.34 2.95 6.36
C LEU A 272 -0.84 2.72 6.13
N ARG A 273 -0.32 1.56 6.53
CA ARG A 273 1.10 1.21 6.29
C ARG A 273 1.26 0.59 4.90
N VAL A 274 2.14 1.12 4.08
CA VAL A 274 2.30 0.74 2.67
C VAL A 274 3.71 0.22 2.41
N GLY A 275 3.83 -1.05 2.02
CA GLY A 275 5.09 -1.62 1.54
C GLY A 275 5.37 -1.20 0.10
N THR A 276 6.59 -0.71 -0.15
CA THR A 276 7.07 -0.30 -1.48
C THR A 276 8.59 -0.46 -1.57
N GLU A 277 9.22 -0.39 -2.75
CA GLU A 277 10.67 -0.62 -2.89
C GLU A 277 11.55 0.61 -2.66
N GLY A 278 11.12 1.79 -3.11
CA GLY A 278 11.93 3.02 -3.03
C GLY A 278 13.09 3.09 -4.03
N VAL A 279 13.23 2.10 -4.93
CA VAL A 279 14.28 2.07 -5.97
C VAL A 279 13.74 1.76 -7.37
N TYR A 280 12.42 1.77 -7.54
CA TYR A 280 11.72 1.44 -8.77
C TYR A 280 11.09 2.69 -9.41
N ALA A 281 11.89 3.54 -10.04
CA ALA A 281 11.39 4.71 -10.76
C ALA A 281 10.57 4.31 -12.01
N PRO A 282 9.47 5.02 -12.34
CA PRO A 282 8.91 6.22 -11.69
C PRO A 282 7.88 5.92 -10.58
N PHE A 283 7.79 4.67 -10.14
CA PHE A 283 6.71 4.13 -9.30
C PHE A 283 6.94 4.36 -7.81
N SER A 284 8.11 3.98 -7.31
CA SER A 284 8.59 4.27 -5.96
C SER A 284 10.09 4.51 -5.98
N TYR A 285 10.53 5.75 -5.74
CA TYR A 285 11.94 6.10 -5.77
C TYR A 285 12.24 7.32 -4.90
N HIS A 286 13.50 7.50 -4.52
CA HIS A 286 13.93 8.73 -3.86
C HIS A 286 14.28 9.80 -4.89
N ASP A 287 13.64 10.95 -4.77
CA ASP A 287 13.97 12.13 -5.59
C ASP A 287 15.46 12.49 -5.35
N PRO A 288 16.30 12.55 -6.39
CA PRO A 288 17.73 12.77 -6.21
C PRO A 288 18.11 14.13 -5.60
N ALA A 289 17.22 15.14 -5.68
CA ALA A 289 17.49 16.49 -5.19
C ALA A 289 17.11 16.64 -3.70
N THR A 290 16.04 15.98 -3.27
CA THR A 290 15.46 16.12 -1.92
C THR A 290 15.70 14.90 -1.04
N GLY A 291 15.88 13.72 -1.63
CA GLY A 291 15.95 12.43 -0.95
C GLY A 291 14.58 11.91 -0.48
N GLU A 292 13.48 12.60 -0.78
CA GLU A 292 12.14 12.18 -0.38
C GLU A 292 11.64 11.01 -1.23
N LEU A 293 10.90 10.09 -0.60
CA LEU A 293 10.22 9.01 -1.31
C LEU A 293 9.04 9.60 -2.11
N VAL A 294 9.13 9.44 -3.43
CA VAL A 294 8.18 9.94 -4.44
C VAL A 294 7.89 8.84 -5.46
N GLY A 295 6.90 9.07 -6.32
CA GLY A 295 6.57 8.20 -7.43
C GLY A 295 5.08 7.99 -7.61
N TYR A 296 4.72 7.28 -8.69
CA TYR A 296 3.34 6.99 -9.05
C TYR A 296 2.59 6.25 -7.94
N ASP A 297 3.10 5.10 -7.48
CA ASP A 297 2.49 4.30 -6.40
C ASP A 297 2.44 5.06 -5.07
N VAL A 298 3.47 5.85 -4.81
CA VAL A 298 3.57 6.67 -3.59
C VAL A 298 2.46 7.73 -3.57
N ASP A 299 2.26 8.44 -4.69
CA ASP A 299 1.22 9.46 -4.78
C ASP A 299 -0.19 8.85 -4.84
N VAL A 300 -0.37 7.69 -5.48
CA VAL A 300 -1.64 6.94 -5.45
C VAL A 300 -1.96 6.52 -4.01
N ALA A 301 -1.01 5.95 -3.28
CA ALA A 301 -1.21 5.53 -1.90
C ALA A 301 -1.54 6.72 -0.98
N ARG A 302 -0.84 7.86 -1.13
CA ARG A 302 -1.15 9.10 -0.39
C ARG A 302 -2.55 9.61 -0.71
N ALA A 303 -2.93 9.65 -1.98
CA ALA A 303 -4.27 10.09 -2.39
C ALA A 303 -5.38 9.19 -1.80
N ILE A 304 -5.14 7.88 -1.70
CA ILE A 304 -6.04 6.94 -1.01
C ILE A 304 -6.11 7.28 0.48
N GLY A 305 -4.99 7.47 1.15
CA GLY A 305 -4.96 7.86 2.58
C GLY A 305 -5.74 9.15 2.84
N ASP A 306 -5.51 10.18 2.02
CA ASP A 306 -6.22 11.46 2.08
C ASP A 306 -7.74 11.27 1.90
N LYS A 307 -8.15 10.44 0.93
CA LYS A 307 -9.56 10.12 0.68
C LYS A 307 -10.22 9.38 1.84
N LEU A 308 -9.46 8.49 2.50
CA LEU A 308 -9.91 7.71 3.63
C LEU A 308 -9.79 8.46 4.97
N GLY A 309 -9.12 9.62 4.99
CA GLY A 309 -8.88 10.40 6.21
C GLY A 309 -7.87 9.75 7.15
N VAL A 310 -6.94 8.92 6.64
CA VAL A 310 -5.89 8.26 7.42
C VAL A 310 -4.50 8.62 6.90
N PRO A 311 -3.52 8.89 7.78
CA PRO A 311 -2.14 9.09 7.36
C PRO A 311 -1.54 7.82 6.72
N VAL A 312 -0.63 8.01 5.77
CA VAL A 312 0.09 6.92 5.09
C VAL A 312 1.52 6.84 5.59
N GLU A 313 1.95 5.64 6.00
CA GLU A 313 3.33 5.35 6.40
C GLU A 313 3.96 4.37 5.42
N PHE A 314 5.05 4.76 4.75
CA PHE A 314 5.75 3.88 3.83
C PHE A 314 6.80 3.02 4.54
N VAL A 315 6.85 1.74 4.18
CA VAL A 315 7.83 0.77 4.67
C VAL A 315 8.61 0.23 3.48
N GLU A 316 9.76 0.86 3.20
CA GLU A 316 10.66 0.43 2.13
C GLU A 316 11.14 -1.01 2.36
N THR A 317 10.87 -1.88 1.39
CA THR A 317 11.11 -3.32 1.46
C THR A 317 11.52 -3.84 0.08
N PRO A 318 12.65 -4.54 -0.05
CA PRO A 318 13.05 -5.14 -1.33
C PRO A 318 11.97 -6.08 -1.87
N TRP A 319 11.72 -6.03 -3.18
CA TRP A 319 10.66 -6.81 -3.83
C TRP A 319 10.68 -8.31 -3.48
N ASP A 320 11.87 -8.92 -3.46
CA ASP A 320 12.06 -10.35 -3.12
C ASP A 320 11.51 -10.73 -1.72
N SER A 321 11.31 -9.76 -0.83
CA SER A 321 10.82 -9.96 0.54
C SER A 321 9.48 -9.29 0.83
N ILE A 322 8.92 -8.54 -0.12
CA ILE A 322 7.77 -7.66 0.15
C ILE A 322 6.51 -8.43 0.52
N PHE A 323 6.23 -9.55 -0.15
CA PHE A 323 5.08 -10.40 0.18
C PHE A 323 5.27 -11.16 1.51
N ALA A 324 6.49 -11.58 1.81
CA ALA A 324 6.80 -12.17 3.11
C ALA A 324 6.65 -11.16 4.26
N ALA A 325 7.01 -9.89 4.02
CA ALA A 325 6.81 -8.80 4.97
C ALA A 325 5.32 -8.44 5.13
N LEU A 326 4.54 -8.50 4.05
CA LEU A 326 3.08 -8.35 4.07
C LEU A 326 2.43 -9.42 4.97
N GLU A 327 2.84 -10.68 4.81
CA GLU A 327 2.38 -11.81 5.61
C GLU A 327 2.82 -11.70 7.09
N ALA A 328 4.03 -11.19 7.33
CA ALA A 328 4.53 -10.90 8.66
C ALA A 328 3.88 -9.67 9.33
N ASN A 329 2.86 -9.08 8.70
CA ASN A 329 2.12 -7.92 9.19
C ASN A 329 2.99 -6.68 9.45
N ARG A 330 4.07 -6.52 8.67
CA ARG A 330 4.97 -5.35 8.73
C ARG A 330 4.31 -4.08 8.19
N PHE A 331 3.39 -4.23 7.26
CA PHE A 331 2.57 -3.18 6.65
C PHE A 331 1.24 -3.78 6.18
N ASP A 332 0.31 -2.92 5.78
CA ASP A 332 -1.09 -3.24 5.53
C ASP A 332 -1.36 -3.64 4.09
N ILE A 333 -0.76 -2.92 3.14
CA ILE A 333 -0.86 -3.18 1.70
C ILE A 333 0.51 -3.05 1.02
N VAL A 334 0.64 -3.61 -0.17
CA VAL A 334 1.75 -3.36 -1.10
C VAL A 334 1.26 -2.45 -2.23
N ALA A 335 2.00 -1.36 -2.47
CA ALA A 335 1.85 -0.46 -3.62
C ALA A 335 3.20 -0.36 -4.34
N ASN A 336 3.38 -1.19 -5.37
CA ASN A 336 4.63 -1.30 -6.12
C ASN A 336 4.40 -2.02 -7.46
N GLU A 337 3.40 -1.57 -8.23
CA GLU A 337 2.96 -2.15 -9.52
C GLU A 337 2.74 -3.67 -9.45
N VAL A 338 1.91 -4.12 -8.50
CA VAL A 338 1.65 -5.55 -8.32
C VAL A 338 0.69 -6.04 -9.41
N THR A 339 1.22 -6.79 -10.37
CA THR A 339 0.41 -7.42 -11.43
C THR A 339 -0.69 -8.28 -10.84
N ILE A 340 -1.91 -8.03 -11.29
CA ILE A 340 -3.10 -8.83 -11.02
C ILE A 340 -3.00 -10.09 -11.88
N ASN A 341 -2.83 -11.24 -11.22
CA ASN A 341 -2.83 -12.54 -11.88
C ASN A 341 -3.48 -13.63 -11.00
N PRO A 342 -3.91 -14.76 -11.58
CA PRO A 342 -4.61 -15.80 -10.83
C PRO A 342 -3.81 -16.40 -9.68
N GLU A 343 -2.50 -16.53 -9.83
CA GLU A 343 -1.61 -17.12 -8.82
C GLU A 343 -1.51 -16.25 -7.56
N ARG A 344 -1.40 -14.91 -7.74
CA ARG A 344 -1.41 -13.94 -6.65
C ARG A 344 -2.80 -13.77 -6.06
N GLN A 345 -3.86 -13.74 -6.85
CA GLN A 345 -5.25 -13.67 -6.36
C GLN A 345 -5.61 -14.87 -5.46
N ALA A 346 -4.99 -16.04 -5.71
CA ALA A 346 -5.17 -17.20 -4.84
C ALA A 346 -4.56 -17.02 -3.44
N LYS A 347 -3.47 -16.24 -3.31
CA LYS A 347 -2.75 -16.02 -2.04
C LYS A 347 -3.09 -14.71 -1.33
N TYR A 348 -3.40 -13.67 -2.09
CA TYR A 348 -3.60 -12.30 -1.61
C TYR A 348 -4.94 -11.75 -2.11
N ASP A 349 -5.43 -10.71 -1.46
CA ASP A 349 -6.55 -9.94 -1.98
C ASP A 349 -5.98 -8.76 -2.77
N LEU A 350 -6.40 -8.62 -4.04
CA LEU A 350 -5.90 -7.60 -4.96
C LEU A 350 -7.00 -6.59 -5.27
N SER A 351 -6.66 -5.30 -5.27
CA SER A 351 -7.61 -4.23 -5.61
C SER A 351 -8.02 -4.29 -7.08
N GLN A 352 -9.03 -3.50 -7.43
CA GLN A 352 -9.22 -3.08 -8.80
C GLN A 352 -7.96 -2.39 -9.32
N PRO A 353 -7.68 -2.45 -10.64
CA PRO A 353 -6.46 -1.88 -11.17
C PRO A 353 -6.42 -0.37 -11.02
N TYR A 354 -5.28 0.16 -10.56
CA TYR A 354 -5.01 1.60 -10.52
C TYR A 354 -4.05 2.04 -11.63
N SER A 355 -3.35 1.10 -12.26
CA SER A 355 -2.63 1.29 -13.53
C SER A 355 -2.84 0.09 -14.45
N VAL A 356 -2.90 0.36 -15.75
CA VAL A 356 -3.02 -0.62 -16.82
C VAL A 356 -1.96 -0.33 -17.87
N GLY A 357 -0.99 -1.21 -17.97
CA GLY A 357 0.06 -1.21 -18.98
C GLY A 357 -0.10 -2.35 -19.99
N GLU A 358 0.95 -2.60 -20.74
CA GLU A 358 1.13 -3.80 -21.55
C GLU A 358 2.54 -4.34 -21.34
N GLY A 359 2.73 -5.65 -21.42
CA GLY A 359 4.08 -6.21 -21.41
C GLY A 359 4.83 -5.81 -22.68
N VAL A 360 6.04 -5.27 -22.55
CA VAL A 360 6.91 -4.93 -23.67
C VAL A 360 8.22 -5.69 -23.60
N ILE A 361 8.79 -5.93 -24.77
CA ILE A 361 10.07 -6.58 -24.99
C ILE A 361 11.08 -5.48 -25.32
N VAL A 362 12.11 -5.34 -24.50
CA VAL A 362 13.17 -4.34 -24.62
C VAL A 362 14.45 -5.03 -25.07
N THR A 363 15.05 -4.50 -26.13
CA THR A 363 16.35 -4.97 -26.67
C THR A 363 17.30 -3.80 -26.80
N ARG A 364 18.58 -4.07 -27.10
CA ARG A 364 19.48 -3.02 -27.57
C ARG A 364 18.95 -2.41 -28.87
N ALA A 365 19.18 -1.11 -29.07
CA ALA A 365 18.70 -0.38 -30.23
C ALA A 365 19.19 -0.99 -31.55
N ASP A 366 20.39 -1.59 -31.56
CA ASP A 366 21.01 -2.25 -32.70
C ASP A 366 20.59 -3.72 -32.91
N ASP A 367 19.79 -4.31 -32.00
CA ASP A 367 19.31 -5.69 -32.10
C ASP A 367 17.88 -5.75 -32.67
N ASP A 368 17.77 -6.20 -33.92
CA ASP A 368 16.50 -6.44 -34.61
C ASP A 368 16.10 -7.94 -34.65
N SER A 369 16.83 -8.81 -33.94
CA SER A 369 16.62 -10.27 -33.99
C SER A 369 15.46 -10.74 -33.10
N ILE A 370 15.01 -9.93 -32.15
CA ILE A 370 13.92 -10.24 -31.22
C ILE A 370 12.82 -9.20 -31.44
N LYS A 371 11.63 -9.62 -31.87
CA LYS A 371 10.49 -8.73 -32.15
C LYS A 371 9.19 -9.18 -31.48
N SER A 372 9.17 -10.40 -30.98
CA SER A 372 8.02 -11.04 -30.38
C SER A 372 8.46 -11.99 -29.27
N LEU A 373 7.51 -12.40 -28.43
CA LEU A 373 7.80 -13.34 -27.35
C LEU A 373 8.35 -14.68 -27.86
N ALA A 374 7.99 -15.07 -29.09
CA ALA A 374 8.50 -16.29 -29.72
C ALA A 374 10.02 -16.24 -30.00
N ASP A 375 10.58 -15.04 -30.22
CA ASP A 375 12.00 -14.85 -30.54
C ASP A 375 12.90 -14.88 -29.29
N VAL A 376 12.30 -14.86 -28.09
CA VAL A 376 12.99 -14.88 -26.79
C VAL A 376 13.48 -16.30 -26.45
N LYS A 377 13.01 -17.33 -27.17
CA LYS A 377 13.40 -18.72 -26.92
C LYS A 377 14.91 -18.93 -27.04
N GLY A 378 15.52 -19.42 -25.97
CA GLY A 378 16.97 -19.68 -25.88
C GLY A 378 17.83 -18.42 -25.68
N LYS A 379 17.22 -17.24 -25.61
CA LYS A 379 17.87 -15.97 -25.26
C LYS A 379 18.03 -15.84 -23.75
N THR A 380 18.93 -14.97 -23.31
CA THR A 380 19.10 -14.62 -21.91
C THR A 380 18.27 -13.37 -21.59
N ALA A 381 17.28 -13.50 -20.71
CA ALA A 381 16.42 -12.40 -20.26
C ALA A 381 16.85 -11.92 -18.87
N ALA A 382 17.02 -10.62 -18.65
CA ALA A 382 17.27 -10.08 -17.30
C ALA A 382 15.97 -9.67 -16.62
N GLU A 383 15.57 -10.40 -15.57
CA GLU A 383 14.30 -10.18 -14.86
C GLU A 383 14.45 -10.28 -13.34
N ASN A 384 13.63 -9.59 -12.55
CA ASN A 384 13.54 -9.97 -11.13
C ASN A 384 13.00 -11.41 -11.01
N ALA A 385 13.58 -12.24 -10.14
CA ALA A 385 13.28 -13.68 -10.07
C ALA A 385 11.78 -13.99 -9.85
N THR A 386 11.06 -13.09 -9.17
CA THR A 386 9.65 -13.21 -8.78
C THR A 386 8.71 -12.35 -9.60
N SER A 387 9.23 -11.61 -10.59
CA SER A 387 8.35 -10.85 -11.47
C SER A 387 7.53 -11.83 -12.32
N ASN A 388 6.30 -11.44 -12.64
CA ASN A 388 5.49 -12.07 -13.68
C ASN A 388 6.25 -12.12 -15.02
N TRP A 389 7.09 -11.11 -15.31
CA TRP A 389 7.91 -11.06 -16.52
C TRP A 389 8.93 -12.20 -16.58
N SER A 390 9.51 -12.59 -15.44
CA SER A 390 10.39 -13.75 -15.36
C SER A 390 9.68 -15.05 -15.69
N GLU A 391 8.43 -15.22 -15.29
CA GLU A 391 7.63 -16.40 -15.62
C GLU A 391 7.26 -16.41 -17.10
N ILE A 392 6.86 -15.27 -17.65
CA ILE A 392 6.58 -15.10 -19.08
C ILE A 392 7.82 -15.45 -19.90
N ALA A 393 8.99 -14.92 -19.53
CA ALA A 393 10.26 -15.23 -20.18
C ALA A 393 10.60 -16.73 -20.10
N ARG A 394 10.45 -17.37 -18.92
CA ARG A 394 10.68 -18.81 -18.75
C ARG A 394 9.71 -19.65 -19.58
N LYS A 395 8.42 -19.31 -19.58
CA LYS A 395 7.38 -19.98 -20.40
C LYS A 395 7.67 -19.85 -21.89
N ALA A 396 8.23 -18.71 -22.32
CA ALA A 396 8.72 -18.49 -23.69
C ALA A 396 10.03 -19.24 -24.01
N GLY A 397 10.67 -19.87 -23.03
CA GLY A 397 11.88 -20.66 -23.18
C GLY A 397 13.18 -19.85 -23.09
N ALA A 398 13.15 -18.67 -22.48
CA ALA A 398 14.35 -17.88 -22.18
C ALA A 398 15.12 -18.44 -20.97
N ASN A 399 16.42 -18.21 -20.95
CA ASN A 399 17.25 -18.37 -19.76
C ASN A 399 17.13 -17.09 -18.93
N VAL A 400 16.40 -17.11 -17.82
CA VAL A 400 16.26 -15.92 -16.98
C VAL A 400 17.50 -15.75 -16.11
N GLU A 401 18.25 -14.68 -16.38
CA GLU A 401 19.27 -14.14 -15.50
C GLU A 401 18.56 -13.21 -14.51
N SER A 402 18.59 -13.56 -13.23
CA SER A 402 17.82 -12.76 -12.29
C SER A 402 18.57 -11.48 -11.92
N VAL A 403 17.85 -10.38 -11.75
CA VAL A 403 18.36 -9.07 -11.29
C VAL A 403 17.53 -8.56 -10.11
N GLU A 404 18.01 -7.55 -9.39
CA GLU A 404 17.26 -6.92 -8.29
C GLU A 404 16.14 -6.03 -8.83
N GLY A 405 16.41 -5.24 -9.87
CA GLY A 405 15.44 -4.30 -10.43
C GLY A 405 15.69 -3.93 -11.89
N PHE A 406 14.75 -3.16 -12.45
CA PHE A 406 14.70 -2.84 -13.88
C PHE A 406 15.94 -2.08 -14.39
N THR A 407 16.43 -1.07 -13.65
CA THR A 407 17.62 -0.30 -14.05
C THR A 407 18.86 -1.18 -14.17
N GLN A 408 19.00 -2.17 -13.27
CA GLN A 408 20.08 -3.16 -13.36
C GLN A 408 19.92 -4.03 -14.61
N ALA A 409 18.69 -4.43 -14.94
CA ALA A 409 18.37 -5.18 -16.17
C ALA A 409 18.83 -4.42 -17.43
N ILE A 410 18.49 -3.13 -17.54
CA ILE A 410 18.89 -2.28 -18.67
C ILE A 410 20.41 -2.10 -18.72
N THR A 411 21.06 -1.93 -17.56
CA THR A 411 22.54 -1.87 -17.49
C THR A 411 23.17 -3.13 -18.07
N LEU A 412 22.68 -4.33 -17.71
CA LEU A 412 23.19 -5.59 -18.26
C LEU A 412 22.90 -5.74 -19.76
N LEU A 413 21.75 -5.26 -20.22
CA LEU A 413 21.36 -5.26 -21.63
C LEU A 413 22.30 -4.39 -22.47
N ASN A 414 22.58 -3.17 -22.00
CA ASN A 414 23.53 -2.22 -22.59
C ASN A 414 24.97 -2.77 -22.59
N GLN A 415 25.36 -3.49 -21.52
CA GLN A 415 26.65 -4.18 -21.46
C GLN A 415 26.72 -5.42 -22.36
N GLY A 416 25.62 -5.82 -22.99
CA GLY A 416 25.55 -7.03 -23.83
C GLY A 416 25.70 -8.33 -23.03
N ARG A 417 25.40 -8.29 -21.73
CA ARG A 417 25.42 -9.47 -20.85
C ARG A 417 24.13 -10.27 -20.93
N VAL A 418 23.04 -9.62 -21.35
CA VAL A 418 21.75 -10.23 -21.66
C VAL A 418 21.26 -9.78 -23.03
N ASP A 419 20.29 -10.52 -23.57
CA ASP A 419 19.74 -10.28 -24.90
C ASP A 419 18.47 -9.43 -24.85
N VAL A 420 17.70 -9.54 -23.77
CA VAL A 420 16.35 -8.98 -23.68
C VAL A 420 15.96 -8.67 -22.23
N VAL A 421 15.09 -7.69 -22.07
CA VAL A 421 14.36 -7.40 -20.83
C VAL A 421 12.88 -7.33 -21.18
N ILE A 422 12.01 -7.95 -20.40
CA ILE A 422 10.55 -7.89 -20.52
C ILE A 422 10.05 -7.11 -19.32
N ASN A 423 9.28 -6.05 -19.55
CA ASN A 423 8.72 -5.29 -18.44
C ASN A 423 7.40 -4.63 -18.82
N ASP A 424 6.75 -3.98 -17.87
CA ASP A 424 5.59 -3.15 -18.12
C ASP A 424 5.98 -1.94 -19.01
N SER A 425 5.17 -1.67 -20.02
CA SER A 425 5.38 -0.56 -20.96
C SER A 425 5.51 0.77 -20.26
N ILE A 426 4.76 0.98 -19.17
CA ILE A 426 4.79 2.21 -18.37
C ILE A 426 6.20 2.43 -17.80
N ALA A 427 6.80 1.38 -17.22
CA ALA A 427 8.16 1.42 -16.68
C ALA A 427 9.20 1.80 -17.74
N VAL A 428 9.08 1.19 -18.92
CA VAL A 428 10.03 1.38 -20.02
C VAL A 428 9.90 2.78 -20.63
N TYR A 429 8.69 3.25 -20.89
CA TYR A 429 8.47 4.59 -21.43
C TYR A 429 8.97 5.68 -20.48
N ALA A 430 8.71 5.53 -19.18
CA ALA A 430 9.20 6.46 -18.17
C ALA A 430 10.73 6.49 -18.12
N TYR A 431 11.40 5.32 -18.09
CA TYR A 431 12.86 5.24 -18.14
C TYR A 431 13.44 5.94 -19.37
N LEU A 432 12.90 5.67 -20.56
CA LEU A 432 13.36 6.28 -21.80
C LEU A 432 13.17 7.81 -21.80
N ALA A 433 12.04 8.28 -21.27
CA ALA A 433 11.73 9.71 -21.19
C ALA A 433 12.62 10.44 -20.17
N GLU A 434 12.92 9.82 -19.03
CA GLU A 434 13.72 10.40 -17.96
C GLU A 434 15.21 10.43 -18.32
N THR A 435 15.74 9.32 -18.83
CA THR A 435 17.17 9.17 -19.10
C THR A 435 17.59 9.69 -20.48
N GLY A 436 16.66 9.74 -21.43
CA GLY A 436 16.98 9.97 -22.84
C GLY A 436 17.83 8.85 -23.45
N ASP A 437 17.83 7.66 -22.84
CA ASP A 437 18.64 6.53 -23.29
C ASP A 437 18.22 6.07 -24.70
N THR A 438 19.15 6.20 -25.66
CA THR A 438 18.95 5.77 -27.05
C THR A 438 19.60 4.42 -27.36
N SER A 439 20.25 3.76 -26.40
CA SER A 439 20.94 2.48 -26.63
C SER A 439 20.03 1.26 -26.48
N VAL A 440 18.80 1.43 -25.98
CA VAL A 440 17.76 0.41 -25.94
C VAL A 440 16.50 0.85 -26.71
N LYS A 441 15.67 -0.11 -27.11
CA LYS A 441 14.37 0.14 -27.75
C LYS A 441 13.33 -0.87 -27.30
N ILE A 442 12.06 -0.47 -27.37
CA ILE A 442 10.95 -1.43 -27.34
C ILE A 442 10.89 -2.13 -28.70
N ALA A 443 11.16 -3.42 -28.70
CA ALA A 443 11.24 -4.24 -29.91
C ALA A 443 9.92 -4.97 -30.25
N GLY A 444 9.02 -5.09 -29.27
CA GLY A 444 7.69 -5.69 -29.44
C GLY A 444 6.87 -5.68 -28.15
N THR A 445 5.65 -6.22 -28.23
CA THR A 445 4.75 -6.39 -27.09
C THR A 445 4.56 -7.88 -26.78
N VAL A 446 4.20 -8.18 -25.54
CA VAL A 446 3.88 -9.53 -25.04
C VAL A 446 2.43 -9.92 -25.39
N GLY A 447 1.58 -8.93 -25.71
CA GLY A 447 0.24 -9.13 -26.30
C GLY A 447 -0.93 -9.18 -25.30
N GLU A 448 -0.66 -9.12 -24.00
CA GLU A 448 -1.70 -9.07 -22.95
C GLU A 448 -1.60 -7.76 -22.16
N LYS A 449 -2.76 -7.25 -21.73
CA LYS A 449 -2.83 -6.12 -20.79
C LYS A 449 -2.19 -6.53 -19.47
N SER A 450 -1.42 -5.62 -18.88
CA SER A 450 -0.88 -5.79 -17.54
C SER A 450 -1.64 -4.87 -16.60
N GLU A 451 -2.48 -5.46 -15.76
CA GLU A 451 -3.28 -4.72 -14.78
C GLU A 451 -2.57 -4.77 -13.43
N GLN A 452 -2.40 -3.62 -12.79
CA GLN A 452 -1.65 -3.48 -11.54
C GLN A 452 -2.60 -3.05 -10.42
N GLY A 453 -2.58 -3.80 -9.31
CA GLY A 453 -3.46 -3.60 -8.16
C GLY A 453 -2.68 -3.49 -6.85
N LEU A 454 -3.33 -2.97 -5.82
CA LEU A 454 -2.80 -2.99 -4.46
C LEU A 454 -2.97 -4.39 -3.90
N ALA A 455 -1.95 -4.93 -3.24
CA ALA A 455 -2.03 -6.26 -2.62
C ALA A 455 -2.18 -6.16 -1.11
N ALA A 456 -3.21 -6.81 -0.56
CA ALA A 456 -3.42 -6.97 0.87
C ALA A 456 -3.40 -8.46 1.27
N ARG A 457 -3.23 -8.73 2.57
CA ARG A 457 -3.41 -10.08 3.10
C ARG A 457 -4.81 -10.59 2.78
N LYS A 458 -4.92 -11.90 2.51
CA LYS A 458 -6.20 -12.57 2.26
C LYS A 458 -7.16 -12.37 3.43
N ASN A 459 -8.41 -12.03 3.14
CA ASN A 459 -9.49 -11.77 4.09
C ASN A 459 -9.19 -10.63 5.08
N SER A 460 -8.35 -9.66 4.71
CA SER A 460 -8.04 -8.48 5.55
C SER A 460 -9.21 -7.51 5.72
N GLY A 461 -10.20 -7.57 4.83
CA GLY A 461 -11.33 -6.63 4.81
C GLY A 461 -10.97 -5.24 4.24
N TYR A 462 -9.74 -5.02 3.77
CA TYR A 462 -9.30 -3.72 3.27
C TYR A 462 -9.85 -3.37 1.87
N LEU A 463 -10.13 -4.38 1.05
CA LEU A 463 -10.42 -4.21 -0.37
C LEU A 463 -11.68 -3.38 -0.68
N PRO A 464 -12.82 -3.54 0.01
CA PRO A 464 -14.00 -2.72 -0.25
C PRO A 464 -13.70 -1.23 -0.12
N GLU A 465 -12.94 -0.84 0.90
CA GLU A 465 -12.59 0.55 1.16
C GLU A 465 -11.51 1.08 0.20
N LEU A 466 -10.48 0.29 -0.08
CA LEU A 466 -9.46 0.63 -1.07
C LEU A 466 -10.07 0.81 -2.46
N ASN A 467 -10.97 -0.08 -2.86
CA ASN A 467 -11.65 0.01 -4.15
C ASN A 467 -12.60 1.21 -4.21
N GLY A 468 -13.34 1.50 -3.13
CA GLY A 468 -14.17 2.71 -3.05
C GLY A 468 -13.35 3.98 -3.20
N ALA A 469 -12.22 4.09 -2.50
CA ALA A 469 -11.30 5.23 -2.65
C ALA A 469 -10.76 5.33 -4.09
N LEU A 470 -10.34 4.21 -4.70
CA LEU A 470 -9.88 4.19 -6.09
C LEU A 470 -10.97 4.64 -7.07
N ASP A 471 -12.22 4.23 -6.87
CA ASP A 471 -13.33 4.62 -7.73
C ASP A 471 -13.62 6.12 -7.64
N GLU A 472 -13.60 6.70 -6.44
CA GLU A 472 -13.79 8.13 -6.25
C GLU A 472 -12.61 8.95 -6.81
N LEU A 473 -11.37 8.52 -6.58
CA LEU A 473 -10.16 9.16 -7.13
C LEU A 473 -10.07 9.05 -8.65
N ARG A 474 -10.69 8.01 -9.22
CA ARG A 474 -10.86 7.89 -10.67
C ARG A 474 -11.94 8.84 -11.18
N ALA A 475 -13.05 8.95 -10.48
CA ALA A 475 -14.18 9.82 -10.85
C ALA A 475 -13.84 11.31 -10.76
N ASP A 476 -13.05 11.72 -9.77
CA ASP A 476 -12.62 13.12 -9.60
C ASP A 476 -11.38 13.50 -10.44
N GLY A 477 -10.80 12.54 -11.17
CA GLY A 477 -9.67 12.74 -12.07
C GLY A 477 -8.30 12.81 -11.38
N THR A 478 -8.23 12.59 -10.06
CA THR A 478 -6.97 12.59 -9.30
C THR A 478 -6.00 11.53 -9.83
N LEU A 479 -6.47 10.31 -10.07
CA LEU A 479 -5.61 9.24 -10.63
C LEU A 479 -5.05 9.64 -12.00
N THR A 480 -5.86 10.26 -12.86
CA THR A 480 -5.42 10.72 -14.18
C THR A 480 -4.35 11.79 -14.05
N GLY A 481 -4.49 12.72 -13.10
CA GLY A 481 -3.48 13.72 -12.80
C GLY A 481 -2.15 13.12 -12.35
N ILE A 482 -2.19 12.13 -11.46
CA ILE A 482 -0.99 11.40 -10.99
C ILE A 482 -0.34 10.65 -12.17
N SER A 483 -1.14 9.97 -12.99
CA SER A 483 -0.67 9.24 -14.17
C SER A 483 0.04 10.16 -15.17
N GLN A 484 -0.57 11.30 -15.49
CA GLN A 484 0.05 12.32 -16.36
C GLN A 484 1.35 12.90 -15.77
N LYS A 485 1.40 13.10 -14.45
CA LYS A 485 2.59 13.63 -13.76
C LYS A 485 3.82 12.75 -13.99
N TYR A 486 3.69 11.44 -13.74
CA TYR A 486 4.83 10.51 -13.77
C TYR A 486 5.01 9.79 -15.10
N LEU A 487 3.93 9.39 -15.74
CA LEU A 487 3.95 8.47 -16.89
C LEU A 487 3.80 9.21 -18.23
N LYS A 488 3.45 10.49 -18.20
CA LYS A 488 3.14 11.32 -19.38
C LYS A 488 2.03 10.73 -20.28
N ALA A 489 1.26 9.81 -19.73
CA ALA A 489 0.15 9.10 -20.36
C ALA A 489 -0.91 8.82 -19.29
N ASP A 490 -2.13 8.51 -19.73
CA ASP A 490 -3.19 8.05 -18.83
C ASP A 490 -3.19 6.52 -18.79
N ALA A 491 -2.68 5.97 -17.70
CA ALA A 491 -2.67 4.54 -17.40
C ALA A 491 -3.84 4.10 -16.51
N THR A 492 -4.78 4.97 -16.17
CA THR A 492 -5.82 4.70 -15.14
C THR A 492 -6.98 3.80 -15.60
N GLY A 493 -7.00 3.46 -16.88
CA GLY A 493 -7.89 2.43 -17.44
C GLY A 493 -9.35 2.85 -17.59
N THR A 494 -9.67 3.95 -18.29
CA THR A 494 -11.06 4.22 -18.73
C THR A 494 -11.37 3.49 -20.04
N SER A 495 -11.81 2.22 -19.94
CA SER A 495 -12.69 1.58 -20.92
C SER A 495 -13.25 0.28 -20.33
N GLN A 496 -14.49 0.34 -19.83
CA GLN A 496 -15.33 -0.84 -19.75
C GLN A 496 -15.48 -1.43 -21.15
N THR A 497 -14.81 -2.55 -21.41
CA THR A 497 -15.31 -3.60 -22.29
C THR A 497 -14.75 -4.91 -21.79
N SER A 498 -15.64 -5.70 -21.19
CA SER A 498 -15.60 -7.15 -21.03
C SER A 498 -14.26 -7.83 -21.30
N ALA A 499 -13.63 -8.33 -20.24
CA ALA A 499 -12.67 -9.42 -20.36
C ALA A 499 -13.27 -10.51 -21.27
N ALA A 500 -12.67 -10.72 -22.43
CA ALA A 500 -12.83 -12.00 -23.11
C ALA A 500 -12.32 -13.08 -22.13
N PRO A 501 -13.00 -14.22 -21.98
CA PRO A 501 -12.50 -15.30 -21.15
C PRO A 501 -11.22 -15.83 -21.79
N GLY A 502 -10.07 -15.30 -21.35
CA GLY A 502 -8.79 -15.96 -21.53
C GLY A 502 -8.94 -17.35 -20.94
N SER A 503 -8.64 -18.37 -21.74
CA SER A 503 -8.74 -19.77 -21.38
C SER A 503 -8.28 -19.97 -19.94
N ALA A 504 -9.16 -20.52 -19.10
CA ALA A 504 -8.80 -21.00 -17.78
C ALA A 504 -7.64 -21.98 -17.93
N GLN A 505 -6.42 -21.47 -17.77
CA GLN A 505 -5.27 -22.30 -17.49
C GLN A 505 -5.50 -22.82 -16.08
N GLU A 506 -5.54 -24.15 -15.95
CA GLU A 506 -5.63 -24.83 -14.68
C GLU A 506 -4.67 -24.17 -13.69
N ALA A 507 -5.21 -23.69 -12.57
CA ALA A 507 -4.39 -23.19 -11.47
C ALA A 507 -3.30 -24.23 -11.18
N PRO A 508 -2.01 -23.84 -11.15
CA PRO A 508 -0.96 -24.78 -10.79
C PRO A 508 -1.32 -25.38 -9.43
N GLN A 509 -1.31 -26.71 -9.32
CA GLN A 509 -1.48 -27.38 -8.04
C GLN A 509 -0.51 -26.73 -7.04
N VAL A 510 -1.05 -26.11 -5.99
CA VAL A 510 -0.28 -25.59 -4.86
C VAL A 510 0.47 -26.78 -4.26
N ARG A 511 1.71 -27.01 -4.69
CA ARG A 511 2.56 -28.06 -4.13
C ARG A 511 2.79 -27.71 -2.67
N SER A 512 2.71 -28.70 -1.78
CA SER A 512 3.03 -28.44 -0.38
C SER A 512 4.49 -27.99 -0.27
N ALA A 513 4.77 -27.03 0.61
CA ALA A 513 6.14 -26.54 0.86
C ALA A 513 7.15 -27.69 1.08
N SER A 514 6.69 -28.78 1.71
CA SER A 514 7.48 -30.01 1.91
C SER A 514 7.86 -30.74 0.62
N GLN A 515 6.94 -30.87 -0.34
CA GLN A 515 7.23 -31.47 -1.65
C GLN A 515 8.21 -30.60 -2.42
N LEU A 516 8.02 -29.29 -2.36
CA LEU A 516 8.89 -28.35 -3.04
C LEU A 516 10.32 -28.36 -2.50
N VAL A 517 10.50 -28.49 -1.18
CA VAL A 517 11.82 -28.71 -0.58
C VAL A 517 12.45 -29.99 -1.10
N ILE A 518 11.73 -31.12 -1.07
CA ILE A 518 12.24 -32.43 -1.51
C ILE A 518 12.69 -32.38 -2.98
N ASP A 519 11.87 -31.82 -3.86
CA ASP A 519 12.15 -31.68 -5.29
C ASP A 519 13.42 -30.87 -5.56
N ASN A 520 13.75 -29.93 -4.66
CA ASN A 520 14.84 -28.98 -4.84
C ASN A 520 16.10 -29.26 -4.00
N LEU A 521 16.12 -30.31 -3.17
CA LEU A 521 17.34 -30.72 -2.45
C LEU A 521 18.53 -30.92 -3.39
N TRP A 522 18.33 -31.61 -4.52
CA TRP A 522 19.42 -31.85 -5.47
C TRP A 522 19.86 -30.59 -6.23
N PRO A 523 18.98 -29.77 -6.81
CA PRO A 523 19.35 -28.48 -7.37
C PRO A 523 20.19 -27.60 -6.43
N LEU A 524 19.77 -27.45 -5.17
CA LEU A 524 20.53 -26.69 -4.17
C LEU A 524 21.87 -27.35 -3.85
N ALA A 525 21.91 -28.67 -3.64
CA ALA A 525 23.15 -29.40 -3.42
C ALA A 525 24.13 -29.26 -4.59
N LYS A 526 23.63 -29.34 -5.83
CA LYS A 526 24.41 -29.17 -7.05
C LYS A 526 25.00 -27.76 -7.09
N ALA A 527 24.22 -26.73 -6.82
CA ALA A 527 24.69 -25.35 -6.73
C ALA A 527 25.82 -25.18 -5.71
N ALA A 528 25.64 -25.75 -4.51
CA ALA A 528 26.66 -25.71 -3.47
C ALA A 528 27.97 -26.41 -3.92
N LEU A 529 27.85 -27.59 -4.55
CA LEU A 529 28.98 -28.40 -5.00
C LEU A 529 29.71 -27.82 -6.21
N THR A 530 29.00 -27.22 -7.17
CA THR A 530 29.59 -26.74 -8.42
C THR A 530 29.93 -25.26 -8.41
N MET A 531 29.32 -24.46 -7.53
CA MET A 531 29.56 -23.02 -7.45
C MET A 531 30.12 -22.61 -6.09
N THR A 532 29.37 -22.73 -4.98
CA THR A 532 29.76 -22.21 -3.65
C THR A 532 31.10 -22.78 -3.17
N ILE A 533 31.29 -24.10 -3.22
CA ILE A 533 32.52 -24.76 -2.75
C ILE A 533 33.72 -24.40 -3.65
N PRO A 534 33.67 -24.56 -4.99
CA PRO A 534 34.76 -24.13 -5.87
C PRO A 534 35.12 -22.65 -5.72
N LEU A 535 34.12 -21.77 -5.64
CA LEU A 535 34.32 -20.33 -5.45
C LEU A 535 35.09 -20.05 -4.16
N THR A 536 34.70 -20.71 -3.06
CA THR A 536 35.40 -20.61 -1.77
C THR A 536 36.84 -21.09 -1.89
N ILE A 537 37.06 -22.31 -2.42
CA ILE A 537 38.38 -22.95 -2.47
C ILE A 537 39.36 -22.13 -3.32
N ILE A 538 38.93 -21.75 -4.54
CA ILE A 538 39.76 -21.01 -5.48
C ILE A 538 40.11 -19.64 -4.88
N SER A 539 39.11 -18.91 -4.39
CA SER A 539 39.32 -17.58 -3.82
C SER A 539 40.21 -17.61 -2.58
N PHE A 540 40.06 -18.63 -1.74
CA PHE A 540 40.90 -18.78 -0.55
C PHE A 540 42.34 -19.13 -0.90
N ILE A 541 42.58 -20.03 -1.86
CA ILE A 541 43.94 -20.41 -2.28
C ILE A 541 44.65 -19.21 -2.91
N VAL A 542 44.01 -18.53 -3.86
CA VAL A 542 44.59 -17.33 -4.51
C VAL A 542 44.76 -16.21 -3.48
N GLY A 543 43.77 -16.00 -2.62
CA GLY A 543 43.84 -15.06 -1.51
C GLY A 543 44.99 -15.35 -0.54
N LEU A 544 45.27 -16.61 -0.20
CA LEU A 544 46.41 -16.99 0.65
C LEU A 544 47.77 -16.71 -0.02
N ILE A 545 47.87 -16.91 -1.33
CA ILE A 545 49.08 -16.57 -2.09
C ILE A 545 49.32 -15.05 -2.04
N ILE A 546 48.27 -14.25 -2.28
CA ILE A 546 48.31 -12.79 -2.17
C ILE A 546 48.68 -12.40 -0.73
N ALA A 547 48.03 -13.00 0.27
CA ALA A 547 48.23 -12.72 1.67
C ALA A 547 49.68 -12.93 2.12
N LEU A 548 50.29 -14.05 1.71
CA LEU A 548 51.69 -14.33 2.02
C LEU A 548 52.62 -13.31 1.36
N ALA A 549 52.41 -12.99 0.08
CA ALA A 549 53.21 -12.00 -0.63
C ALA A 549 53.11 -10.60 0.02
N VAL A 550 51.89 -10.17 0.36
CA VAL A 550 51.62 -8.88 1.00
C VAL A 550 52.17 -8.84 2.43
N ALA A 551 52.04 -9.92 3.20
CA ALA A 551 52.61 -10.01 4.56
C ALA A 551 54.13 -9.86 4.54
N LEU A 552 54.81 -10.54 3.61
CA LEU A 552 56.25 -10.45 3.43
C LEU A 552 56.69 -9.06 2.94
N ALA A 553 55.97 -8.47 1.99
CA ALA A 553 56.21 -7.09 1.54
C ALA A 553 56.06 -6.10 2.70
N ARG A 554 55.09 -6.32 3.59
CA ARG A 554 54.87 -5.47 4.76
C ARG A 554 55.96 -5.60 5.83
N LEU A 555 56.56 -6.78 5.97
CA LEU A 555 57.70 -7.03 6.87
C LEU A 555 59.05 -6.62 6.26
N SER A 556 59.09 -6.27 4.97
CA SER A 556 60.31 -5.86 4.28
C SER A 556 60.89 -4.57 4.86
N SER A 557 62.21 -4.47 4.89
CA SER A 557 62.94 -3.22 5.18
C SER A 557 62.78 -2.19 4.07
N ASN A 558 62.36 -2.60 2.87
CA ASN A 558 62.09 -1.68 1.76
C ASN A 558 60.80 -0.89 2.02
N LEU A 559 60.95 0.41 2.25
CA LEU A 559 59.86 1.33 2.56
C LEU A 559 58.79 1.39 1.45
N VAL A 560 59.17 1.27 0.17
CA VAL A 560 58.22 1.29 -0.94
C VAL A 560 57.33 0.05 -0.90
N LEU A 561 57.93 -1.13 -0.81
CA LEU A 561 57.18 -2.39 -0.72
C LEU A 561 56.27 -2.44 0.51
N SER A 562 56.78 -1.99 1.67
CA SER A 562 56.01 -1.96 2.91
C SER A 562 54.84 -0.98 2.83
N ASN A 563 55.04 0.19 2.23
CA ASN A 563 53.99 1.21 2.07
C ASN A 563 52.94 0.81 1.04
N VAL A 564 53.32 0.17 -0.07
CA VAL A 564 52.36 -0.34 -1.08
C VAL A 564 51.49 -1.45 -0.47
N ALA A 565 52.11 -2.42 0.21
CA ALA A 565 51.37 -3.44 0.96
C ALA A 565 50.46 -2.80 2.02
N ARG A 566 50.91 -1.72 2.66
CA ARG A 566 50.10 -0.97 3.64
C ARG A 566 48.87 -0.33 3.04
N PHE A 567 49.04 0.31 1.90
CA PHE A 567 47.96 0.95 1.16
C PHE A 567 46.93 -0.09 0.70
N TYR A 568 47.37 -1.19 0.09
CA TYR A 568 46.47 -2.29 -0.32
C TYR A 568 45.66 -2.84 0.85
N ILE A 569 46.29 -3.18 1.98
CA ILE A 569 45.59 -3.67 3.17
C ILE A 569 44.58 -2.62 3.68
N SER A 570 44.96 -1.34 3.66
CA SER A 570 44.08 -0.24 4.09
C SER A 570 42.82 -0.14 3.24
N ILE A 571 42.95 -0.25 1.91
CA ILE A 571 41.79 -0.23 1.00
C ILE A 571 40.91 -1.44 1.25
N ILE A 572 41.50 -2.64 1.23
CA ILE A 572 40.73 -3.89 1.30
C ILE A 572 39.97 -4.01 2.62
N ARG A 573 40.60 -3.65 3.73
CA ARG A 573 39.96 -3.70 5.06
C ARG A 573 39.08 -2.48 5.35
N GLY A 574 39.27 -1.39 4.62
CA GLY A 574 38.51 -0.14 4.76
C GLY A 574 37.27 -0.06 3.85
N THR A 575 37.08 -1.01 2.93
CA THR A 575 35.95 -1.03 1.98
C THR A 575 35.13 -2.31 2.13
N PRO A 576 33.78 -2.24 2.07
CA PRO A 576 32.93 -3.43 2.13
C PRO A 576 33.20 -4.40 0.98
N LEU A 577 33.11 -5.71 1.26
CA LEU A 577 33.30 -6.76 0.25
C LEU A 577 32.27 -6.67 -0.89
N LEU A 578 31.02 -6.33 -0.58
CA LEU A 578 29.98 -6.12 -1.60
C LEU A 578 30.35 -5.00 -2.58
N VAL A 579 30.90 -3.89 -2.09
CA VAL A 579 31.39 -2.80 -2.94
C VAL A 579 32.55 -3.25 -3.83
N GLN A 580 33.46 -4.08 -3.31
CA GLN A 580 34.55 -4.65 -4.10
C GLN A 580 34.02 -5.55 -5.23
N LEU A 581 32.99 -6.37 -4.97
CA LEU A 581 32.30 -7.16 -6.01
C LEU A 581 31.70 -6.26 -7.09
N PHE A 582 31.00 -5.19 -6.70
CA PHE A 582 30.38 -4.26 -7.65
C PHE A 582 31.40 -3.52 -8.51
N ILE A 583 32.53 -3.08 -7.95
CA ILE A 583 33.59 -2.44 -8.73
C ILE A 583 34.14 -3.39 -9.79
N VAL A 584 34.42 -4.65 -9.41
CA VAL A 584 34.97 -5.63 -10.37
C VAL A 584 33.94 -6.00 -11.44
N PHE A 585 32.66 -6.13 -11.08
CA PHE A 585 31.64 -6.64 -12.00
C PHE A 585 30.96 -5.56 -12.85
N PHE A 586 30.55 -4.44 -12.24
CA PHE A 586 29.79 -3.36 -12.89
C PHE A 586 30.68 -2.22 -13.40
N ALA A 587 31.76 -1.86 -12.70
CA ALA A 587 32.57 -0.69 -13.08
C ALA A 587 33.64 -1.01 -14.13
N LEU A 588 34.30 -2.17 -14.08
CA LEU A 588 35.31 -2.54 -15.10
C LEU A 588 34.78 -2.59 -16.55
N PRO A 589 33.54 -3.02 -16.82
CA PRO A 589 32.94 -2.93 -18.15
C PRO A 589 32.94 -1.51 -18.75
N GLU A 590 32.78 -0.46 -17.94
CA GLU A 590 32.83 0.94 -18.39
C GLU A 590 34.21 1.33 -18.95
N PHE A 591 35.27 0.62 -18.53
CA PHE A 591 36.62 0.75 -19.06
C PHE A 591 36.92 -0.27 -20.17
N GLY A 592 35.90 -0.95 -20.70
CA GLY A 592 36.02 -1.96 -21.76
C GLY A 592 36.45 -3.35 -21.30
N VAL A 593 36.58 -3.59 -19.99
CA VAL A 593 37.00 -4.88 -19.43
C VAL A 593 35.78 -5.64 -18.91
N LYS A 594 35.24 -6.53 -19.74
CA LYS A 594 34.10 -7.39 -19.36
C LYS A 594 34.61 -8.70 -18.75
N ILE A 595 34.25 -8.94 -17.49
CA ILE A 595 34.59 -10.17 -16.76
C ILE A 595 33.30 -10.92 -16.43
N ASP A 596 33.31 -12.23 -16.64
CA ASP A 596 32.19 -13.10 -16.30
C ASP A 596 31.95 -13.13 -14.77
N PRO A 597 30.71 -13.41 -14.32
CA PRO A 597 30.33 -13.39 -12.90
C PRO A 597 31.27 -14.18 -11.99
N PHE A 598 31.53 -15.45 -12.32
CA PHE A 598 32.32 -16.34 -11.45
C PHE A 598 33.79 -15.89 -11.32
N PRO A 599 34.54 -15.59 -12.40
CA PRO A 599 35.88 -15.00 -12.29
C PRO A 599 35.90 -13.64 -11.57
N ALA A 600 34.89 -12.78 -11.78
CA ALA A 600 34.79 -11.50 -11.08
C ALA A 600 34.68 -11.69 -9.56
N ALA A 601 33.83 -12.63 -9.12
CA ALA A 601 33.72 -13.02 -7.72
C ALA A 601 35.03 -13.58 -7.18
N VAL A 602 35.71 -14.48 -7.92
CA VAL A 602 37.02 -15.01 -7.52
C VAL A 602 38.04 -13.90 -7.32
N ILE A 603 38.11 -12.90 -8.22
CA ILE A 603 39.03 -11.77 -8.10
C ILE A 603 38.73 -10.96 -6.85
N ALA A 604 37.48 -10.53 -6.66
CA ALA A 604 37.07 -9.72 -5.53
C ALA A 604 37.31 -10.44 -4.18
N PHE A 605 36.86 -11.70 -4.06
CA PHE A 605 37.08 -12.48 -2.84
C PHE A 605 38.55 -12.78 -2.57
N SER A 606 39.35 -13.08 -3.60
CA SER A 606 40.79 -13.33 -3.44
C SER A 606 41.53 -12.08 -2.95
N LEU A 607 41.20 -10.91 -3.51
CA LEU A 607 41.76 -9.63 -3.07
C LEU A 607 41.32 -9.31 -1.65
N ASN A 608 40.08 -9.63 -1.27
CA ASN A 608 39.59 -9.41 0.09
C ASN A 608 40.31 -10.30 1.11
N VAL A 609 40.30 -11.61 0.87
CA VAL A 609 41.01 -12.61 1.69
C VAL A 609 42.49 -12.25 1.78
N GLY A 610 43.12 -11.83 0.68
CA GLY A 610 44.51 -11.40 0.63
C GLY A 610 44.83 -10.30 1.66
N GLY A 611 43.98 -9.28 1.80
CA GLY A 611 44.18 -8.18 2.74
C GLY A 611 44.01 -8.58 4.20
N TYR A 612 42.97 -9.35 4.52
CA TYR A 612 42.71 -9.82 5.89
C TYR A 612 43.72 -10.89 6.33
N ALA A 613 43.97 -11.89 5.50
CA ALA A 613 44.91 -12.96 5.79
C ALA A 613 46.37 -12.46 5.82
N ALA A 614 46.72 -11.41 5.08
CA ALA A 614 48.07 -10.82 5.17
C ALA A 614 48.40 -10.34 6.58
N GLU A 615 47.46 -9.69 7.26
CA GLU A 615 47.64 -9.20 8.63
C GLU A 615 47.72 -10.35 9.65
N ILE A 616 46.96 -11.42 9.42
CA ILE A 616 47.03 -12.65 10.23
C ILE A 616 48.42 -13.29 10.09
N ILE A 617 48.88 -13.52 8.85
CA ILE A 617 50.20 -14.12 8.58
C ILE A 617 51.33 -13.24 9.12
N ARG A 618 51.25 -11.92 8.91
CA ARG A 618 52.22 -10.95 9.43
C ARG A 618 52.32 -11.03 10.95
N SER A 619 51.18 -11.02 11.64
CA SER A 619 51.13 -11.08 13.10
C SER A 619 51.64 -12.42 13.63
N ALA A 620 51.33 -13.52 12.94
CA ALA A 620 51.86 -14.84 13.27
C ALA A 620 53.38 -14.92 13.11
N ILE A 621 53.95 -14.33 12.06
CA ILE A 621 55.41 -14.26 11.87
C ILE A 621 56.06 -13.43 12.99
N GLN A 622 55.46 -12.29 13.36
CA GLN A 622 55.97 -11.42 14.43
C GLN A 622 55.82 -12.02 15.83
N SER A 623 54.89 -12.96 16.02
CA SER A 623 54.72 -13.66 17.30
C SER A 623 55.88 -14.59 17.64
N ILE A 624 56.71 -14.97 16.65
CA ILE A 624 57.88 -15.82 16.86
C ILE A 624 58.98 -15.02 17.56
N PRO A 625 59.52 -15.47 18.72
CA PRO A 625 60.51 -14.73 19.49
C PRO A 625 61.74 -14.33 18.67
N LYS A 626 62.22 -13.08 18.86
CA LYS A 626 63.40 -12.56 18.16
C LYS A 626 64.65 -13.43 18.33
N GLY A 627 64.83 -14.06 19.49
CA GLY A 627 65.96 -14.97 19.72
C GLY A 627 66.01 -16.17 18.75
N GLN A 628 64.88 -16.61 18.20
CA GLN A 628 64.86 -17.66 17.16
C GLN A 628 65.44 -17.16 15.82
N TRP A 629 65.21 -15.89 15.51
CA TRP A 629 65.80 -15.24 14.33
C TRP A 629 67.31 -15.06 14.51
N GLU A 630 67.74 -14.56 15.67
CA GLU A 630 69.15 -14.34 16.02
C GLU A 630 69.93 -15.67 16.08
N ALA A 631 69.33 -16.72 16.62
CA ALA A 631 69.94 -18.06 16.64
C ALA A 631 70.11 -18.65 15.24
N ALA A 632 69.12 -18.46 14.35
CA ALA A 632 69.21 -18.89 12.95
C ALA A 632 70.36 -18.18 12.20
N GLU A 633 70.52 -16.88 12.43
CA GLU A 633 71.60 -16.09 11.85
C GLU A 633 72.97 -16.52 12.39
N THR A 634 73.07 -16.85 13.70
CA THR A 634 74.29 -17.33 14.34
C THR A 634 74.80 -18.65 13.74
N ILE A 635 73.90 -19.52 13.27
CA ILE A 635 74.26 -20.77 12.58
C ILE A 635 74.43 -20.59 11.06
N GLY A 636 74.49 -19.35 10.57
CA GLY A 636 74.81 -19.00 9.19
C GLY A 636 73.62 -19.02 8.21
N LEU A 637 72.37 -19.07 8.70
CA LEU A 637 71.20 -18.93 7.82
C LEU A 637 70.98 -17.45 7.47
N ASN A 638 70.88 -17.15 6.18
CA ASN A 638 70.40 -15.84 5.72
C ASN A 638 68.89 -15.69 5.99
N TYR A 639 68.35 -14.46 5.86
CA TYR A 639 66.95 -14.16 6.13
C TYR A 639 65.97 -15.13 5.46
N VAL A 640 66.18 -15.46 4.18
CA VAL A 640 65.32 -16.39 3.43
C VAL A 640 65.42 -17.81 3.99
N GLY A 641 66.63 -18.25 4.36
CA GLY A 641 66.88 -19.54 5.00
C GLY A 641 66.20 -19.66 6.36
N ALA A 642 66.35 -18.64 7.21
CA ALA A 642 65.70 -18.55 8.51
C ALA A 642 64.18 -18.53 8.38
N LEU A 643 63.66 -17.66 7.50
CA LEU A 643 62.23 -17.50 7.25
C LEU A 643 61.59 -18.81 6.76
N ARG A 644 62.16 -19.45 5.73
CA ARG A 644 61.56 -20.65 5.11
C ARG A 644 61.67 -21.89 5.99
N ARG A 645 62.79 -22.09 6.69
CA ARG A 645 63.08 -23.35 7.41
C ARG A 645 62.69 -23.32 8.88
N ILE A 646 62.69 -22.15 9.52
CA ILE A 646 62.49 -22.03 10.97
C ILE A 646 61.22 -21.24 11.28
N ILE A 647 61.07 -20.04 10.73
CA ILE A 647 60.01 -19.12 11.16
C ILE A 647 58.65 -19.46 10.55
N LEU A 648 58.53 -19.58 9.22
CA LEU A 648 57.25 -19.86 8.55
C LEU A 648 56.58 -21.14 9.05
N PRO A 649 57.29 -22.27 9.27
CA PRO A 649 56.67 -23.46 9.84
C PRO A 649 56.08 -23.24 11.25
N GLN A 650 56.68 -22.38 12.06
CA GLN A 650 56.15 -22.03 13.39
C GLN A 650 55.00 -21.04 13.29
N ALA A 651 55.17 -19.98 12.50
CA ALA A 651 54.15 -18.97 12.25
C ALA A 651 52.89 -19.58 11.62
N ALA A 652 53.03 -20.57 10.73
CA ALA A 652 51.90 -21.29 10.16
C ALA A 652 51.02 -21.95 11.24
N ARG A 653 51.62 -22.49 12.32
CA ARG A 653 50.84 -23.07 13.43
C ARG A 653 50.00 -22.01 14.14
N VAL A 654 50.55 -20.82 14.32
CA VAL A 654 49.86 -19.68 14.95
C VAL A 654 48.79 -19.09 14.01
N ALA A 655 49.05 -19.10 12.69
CA ALA A 655 48.16 -18.52 11.69
C ALA A 655 46.97 -19.44 11.32
N VAL A 656 47.12 -20.76 11.41
CA VAL A 656 46.09 -21.70 10.96
C VAL A 656 44.72 -21.48 11.61
N PRO A 657 44.58 -21.35 12.96
CA PRO A 657 43.27 -21.13 13.57
C PRO A 657 42.52 -19.88 13.03
N PRO A 658 43.10 -18.67 12.99
CA PRO A 658 42.43 -17.51 12.42
C PRO A 658 42.24 -17.59 10.90
N LEU A 659 43.13 -18.26 10.16
CA LEU A 659 42.95 -18.48 8.71
C LEU A 659 41.79 -19.44 8.42
N SER A 660 41.58 -20.46 9.25
CA SER A 660 40.44 -21.37 9.14
C SER A 660 39.12 -20.66 9.44
N ASN A 661 39.08 -19.76 10.42
CA ASN A 661 37.92 -18.89 10.66
C ASN A 661 37.61 -17.99 9.45
N THR A 662 38.65 -17.51 8.76
CA THR A 662 38.51 -16.73 7.52
C THR A 662 37.92 -17.59 6.40
N LEU A 663 38.36 -18.85 6.24
CA LEU A 663 37.80 -19.79 5.26
C LEU A 663 36.31 -20.09 5.52
N ILE A 664 35.92 -20.33 6.77
CA ILE A 664 34.52 -20.59 7.14
C ILE A 664 33.66 -19.34 6.90
N SER A 665 34.21 -18.16 7.16
CA SER A 665 33.51 -16.90 6.88
C SER A 665 33.31 -16.71 5.38
N LEU A 666 34.34 -17.00 4.58
CA LEU A 666 34.28 -16.91 3.12
C LEU A 666 33.15 -17.77 2.51
N VAL A 667 32.90 -18.98 3.03
CA VAL A 667 31.77 -19.82 2.58
C VAL A 667 30.43 -19.12 2.73
N LYS A 668 30.25 -18.30 3.78
CA LYS A 668 29.03 -17.51 3.97
C LYS A 668 29.07 -16.27 3.09
N ASP A 669 30.23 -15.63 2.97
CA ASP A 669 30.41 -14.45 2.13
C ASP A 669 30.17 -14.72 0.64
N THR A 670 30.29 -15.97 0.17
CA THR A 670 29.92 -16.32 -1.22
C THR A 670 28.46 -16.03 -1.53
N SER A 671 27.58 -15.97 -0.52
CA SER A 671 26.19 -15.54 -0.72
C SER A 671 26.10 -14.12 -1.30
N LEU A 672 27.07 -13.25 -1.02
CA LEU A 672 27.14 -11.91 -1.63
C LEU A 672 27.39 -11.96 -3.14
N ALA A 673 27.97 -13.05 -3.67
CA ALA A 673 28.19 -13.19 -5.10
C ALA A 673 26.89 -13.31 -5.91
N SER A 674 25.77 -13.66 -5.25
CA SER A 674 24.44 -13.68 -5.87
C SER A 674 24.03 -12.32 -6.44
N THR A 675 24.49 -11.23 -5.83
CA THR A 675 24.24 -9.83 -6.25
C THR A 675 24.95 -9.46 -7.56
N ILE A 676 25.98 -10.22 -7.95
CA ILE A 676 26.71 -10.05 -9.21
C ILE A 676 26.52 -11.24 -10.15
N LEU A 677 25.31 -11.83 -10.13
CA LEU A 677 24.86 -12.88 -11.07
C LEU A 677 25.57 -14.22 -10.93
N VAL A 678 26.27 -14.49 -9.83
CA VAL A 678 26.81 -15.84 -9.58
C VAL A 678 25.68 -16.72 -9.04
N THR A 679 25.29 -17.73 -9.80
CA THR A 679 24.22 -18.67 -9.42
C THR A 679 24.69 -19.72 -8.40
N GLU A 680 25.15 -19.24 -7.26
CA GLU A 680 25.54 -20.08 -6.12
C GLU A 680 24.32 -20.49 -5.26
N LEU A 681 24.56 -21.16 -4.13
CA LEU A 681 23.51 -21.80 -3.31
C LEU A 681 22.33 -20.88 -2.94
N LEU A 682 22.58 -19.66 -2.43
CA LEU A 682 21.52 -18.72 -2.07
C LEU A 682 20.75 -18.27 -3.33
N ARG A 683 21.48 -17.98 -4.42
CA ARG A 683 20.86 -17.56 -5.68
C ARG A 683 19.94 -18.64 -6.26
N GLN A 684 20.36 -19.91 -6.17
CA GLN A 684 19.53 -21.03 -6.62
C GLN A 684 18.29 -21.22 -5.73
N ALA A 685 18.41 -21.00 -4.42
CA ALA A 685 17.26 -20.99 -3.53
C ALA A 685 16.25 -19.89 -3.90
N GLN A 686 16.72 -18.68 -4.24
CA GLN A 686 15.87 -17.58 -4.73
C GLN A 686 15.12 -17.95 -6.02
N ILE A 687 15.83 -18.47 -7.02
CA ILE A 687 15.26 -18.84 -8.32
C ILE A 687 14.16 -19.90 -8.19
N VAL A 688 14.35 -20.85 -7.27
CA VAL A 688 13.41 -21.95 -7.00
C VAL A 688 12.20 -21.48 -6.17
N ALA A 689 12.42 -20.61 -5.19
CA ALA A 689 11.36 -20.10 -4.32
C ALA A 689 10.41 -19.16 -5.07
N ALA A 690 10.94 -18.44 -6.06
CA ALA A 690 10.23 -17.32 -6.67
C ALA A 690 8.87 -17.66 -7.31
N PRO A 691 8.73 -18.73 -8.14
CA PRO A 691 7.44 -19.06 -8.76
C PRO A 691 6.38 -19.55 -7.77
N THR A 692 6.78 -19.98 -6.57
CA THR A 692 5.86 -20.55 -5.58
C THR A 692 5.68 -19.67 -4.36
N PHE A 693 6.44 -18.56 -4.27
CA PHE A 693 6.51 -17.69 -3.10
C PHE A 693 6.91 -18.41 -1.80
N GLU A 694 7.51 -19.60 -1.88
CA GLU A 694 7.91 -20.42 -0.72
C GLU A 694 9.31 -20.06 -0.20
N PHE A 695 9.60 -18.76 -0.03
CA PHE A 695 10.93 -18.26 0.34
C PHE A 695 11.45 -18.84 1.65
N PHE A 696 10.59 -18.88 2.67
CA PHE A 696 10.98 -19.36 4.00
C PHE A 696 11.51 -20.80 3.96
N ALA A 697 10.81 -21.70 3.25
CA ALA A 697 11.20 -23.11 3.16
C ALA A 697 12.54 -23.30 2.43
N LEU A 698 12.78 -22.53 1.36
CA LEU A 698 13.94 -22.70 0.49
C LEU A 698 15.17 -22.01 1.06
N TYR A 699 15.00 -20.84 1.68
CA TYR A 699 16.07 -20.17 2.42
C TYR A 699 16.44 -20.97 3.67
N GLY A 700 15.47 -21.56 4.37
CA GLY A 700 15.72 -22.50 5.46
C GLY A 700 16.54 -23.70 5.00
N THR A 701 16.22 -24.26 3.82
CA THR A 701 16.98 -25.35 3.21
C THR A 701 18.41 -24.91 2.85
N ALA A 702 18.58 -23.76 2.21
CA ALA A 702 19.91 -23.20 1.92
C ALA A 702 20.73 -22.94 3.19
N ALA A 703 20.11 -22.44 4.25
CA ALA A 703 20.75 -22.23 5.55
C ALA A 703 21.27 -23.56 6.15
N VAL A 704 20.51 -24.64 6.03
CA VAL A 704 20.97 -25.99 6.45
C VAL A 704 22.19 -26.42 5.63
N TYR A 705 22.20 -26.19 4.31
CA TYR A 705 23.38 -26.50 3.48
C TYR A 705 24.61 -25.70 3.90
N TYR A 706 24.50 -24.38 4.06
CA TYR A 706 25.62 -23.56 4.56
C TYR A 706 26.11 -24.04 5.93
N TRP A 707 25.18 -24.35 6.84
CA TRP A 707 25.50 -24.84 8.18
C TRP A 707 26.25 -26.17 8.13
N VAL A 708 25.80 -27.13 7.33
CA VAL A 708 26.47 -28.43 7.14
C VAL A 708 27.87 -28.25 6.56
N ILE A 709 28.05 -27.40 5.55
CA ILE A 709 29.36 -27.11 4.96
C ILE A 709 30.28 -26.49 6.01
N CYS A 710 29.80 -25.49 6.76
CA CYS A 710 30.56 -24.85 7.84
C CYS A 710 30.92 -25.84 8.96
N LEU A 711 30.02 -26.76 9.31
CA LEU A 711 30.24 -27.79 10.33
C LEU A 711 31.35 -28.77 9.90
N VAL A 712 31.32 -29.21 8.63
CA VAL A 712 32.37 -30.08 8.06
C VAL A 712 33.72 -29.36 8.07
N LEU A 713 33.77 -28.08 7.67
CA LEU A 713 35.01 -27.28 7.71
C LEU A 713 35.49 -27.05 9.14
N SER A 714 34.60 -26.77 10.09
CA SER A 714 34.93 -26.58 11.51
C SER A 714 35.51 -27.85 12.14
N PHE A 715 34.96 -29.01 11.80
CA PHE A 715 35.51 -30.30 12.20
C PHE A 715 36.91 -30.53 11.62
N GLY A 716 37.09 -30.18 10.33
CA GLY A 716 38.39 -30.20 9.68
C GLY A 716 39.41 -29.28 10.37
N GLN A 717 39.00 -28.06 10.69
CA GLN A 717 39.80 -27.07 11.44
C GLN A 717 40.26 -27.64 12.79
N SER A 718 39.35 -28.13 13.63
CA SER A 718 39.69 -28.71 14.94
C SER A 718 40.70 -29.86 14.83
N ARG A 719 40.58 -30.70 13.79
CA ARG A 719 41.55 -31.79 13.55
C ARG A 719 42.92 -31.28 13.14
N VAL A 720 42.99 -30.25 12.31
CA VAL A 720 44.26 -29.61 11.92
C VAL A 720 44.90 -28.91 13.11
N GLU A 721 44.14 -28.13 13.87
CA GLU A 721 44.61 -27.43 15.08
C GLU A 721 45.19 -28.41 16.10
N HIS A 722 44.43 -29.45 16.48
CA HIS A 722 44.92 -30.49 17.39
C HIS A 722 46.19 -31.16 16.90
N ARG A 723 46.36 -31.36 15.59
CA ARG A 723 47.58 -31.94 15.04
C ARG A 723 48.77 -30.98 15.14
N LEU A 724 48.55 -29.69 14.96
CA LEU A 724 49.59 -28.66 15.05
C LEU A 724 50.01 -28.40 16.51
N GLU A 725 49.12 -28.60 17.47
CA GLU A 725 49.38 -28.43 18.92
C GLU A 725 50.11 -29.60 19.58
N ARG A 726 50.17 -30.79 18.96
CA ARG A 726 50.73 -32.02 19.58
C ARG A 726 52.16 -31.93 20.12
N TYR A 727 52.95 -30.96 19.66
CA TYR A 727 54.36 -30.81 20.03
C TYR A 727 54.63 -29.55 20.85
N VAL A 728 53.59 -28.93 21.41
CA VAL A 728 53.73 -27.78 22.31
C VAL A 728 53.84 -28.31 23.75
N ALA A 729 54.98 -28.04 24.40
CA ALA A 729 55.07 -28.18 25.85
C ALA A 729 54.14 -27.13 26.47
N ARG A 730 53.07 -27.58 27.13
CA ARG A 730 52.13 -26.70 27.85
C ARG A 730 52.74 -26.21 29.16
#